data_AF-A0A1W9HVJ1-F1
#
_entry.id   AF-A0A1W9HVJ1-F1
#
_cell.length_a   1.000
_cell.length_b   1.000
_cell.length_c   1.000
_cell.angle_alpha   90.00
_cell.angle_beta   90.00
_cell.angle_gamma   90.00
#
_symmetry.space_group_name_H-M   'P 1'
#
loop_
_entity.id
_entity.type
_entity.pdbx_description
1 polymer ?
#
loop_
_entity_poly.entity_id
_entity_poly.type
_entity_poly.pdbx_seq_one_letter_code
_entity_poly.pdbx_strand_id
1 'polypeptide(L)'
;MQSLPPPPSEVPPPRDARAVDGEVRISGNSARRVVTFCVVGASAFGLLTTLLIAAVSFHIFFGGVDLSFMSKAIRTVIADAAGPGHRAEIGAVNLAWDDGHLRLAVRDLKVIRADGLTVGSAPKAFIAIDVPALFLGKIEPVSLVAHQTSVSLTVSTDGSVALGGAQEKSDKVTPTPVLALLDPELLGRIFGTKTLVPGGGSLAELDLNDMTVTLTDERTSTTRVFERFSAGFHRTQFGAFTTTLSSTGARGPWKAAIAIGLAHDQGRPFQLSAETISVRDMVGEEGGKIGGVILDVTMNGLLATEGRMTRVEGIVRVSGDGALEGPGWQADIHRGEIAVAVEEGRDGVTIRPSLIAIGGLGGMISGTIALPAGVQTTDRLTLDLKLGAITVDRQGGSIPEVTTATMRGSFDVAGKRLDIVEGHVFGDLPVADVTGSIDFSDKIPGLKLEIGARNIGAGSVRRVWPRFIATDAHDWFMANVSAGDLTKSHLSLDIPPGVLDGRPLKRDYVNGEWHAKGAAVLLEAGLPPVTGANAVVKSTGTSVRAEGRDGRLETASGVLLLPNVLFVAEGMDQITSIGQLDATMIGAASSLLELGEKRGLALGKSAGLDVRQIAGDGLAQIQSRGPLYAGKPGTENLPGLFTIDAEFRNISGKALVDGRDVDRGSFKARSDGRALTVDGTCQLGGVPFKITASQDNPKAKLVLRADAELDDPARAKLGFDFGSLVTGPMGFRFIREALGSEQTRRIEADLTQTRLALAEASFEKTKGVPATLSLSLRGTSQVASLEDIIFQGKGFSVKGRARLDAGGKPVLYELSEVKLRPDDQFSARYEIRDDSTDLRITGRSLDARPFIQRWMSEEDPNEKSAKQFRLSVQLEQANGSNGATVRDLKFDYVRDGRQISDFSLNGRFPGSARITGQILKDSGRPYLLITSTDGGSALQFMDVYRNIRGGKLTLTQTLIDPQGRSERGVVLLENFQVVNEEALRRLFGATPVPDDESAATRRRLGAQESATLDRMRVVYTRAPGLTQFSDGVLRNSTFGTTFEGRIDWRRKAVDMRGTFIPLFALNNLPAQIPVIGAFLGGQNEGLIGVTFSVSGPVAGPTLRINPASVIAPGILRGFFAFARDEDSTPPSGAREQQGGSSKSN
;
A
#
# COMPACT_ATOMS: atom_id res chain seq x y z
N MET A 1 18.98 -10.14 -85.48
CA MET A 1 18.43 -11.28 -86.24
C MET A 1 16.91 -11.09 -86.30
N GLN A 2 16.23 -10.92 -87.43
CA GLN A 2 16.64 -10.74 -88.85
C GLN A 2 15.97 -9.43 -89.37
N SER A 3 15.79 -9.06 -90.65
CA SER A 3 16.09 -9.64 -91.98
C SER A 3 16.40 -8.51 -93.01
N LEU A 4 16.40 -8.83 -94.31
CA LEU A 4 16.83 -8.00 -95.47
C LEU A 4 16.15 -8.54 -96.77
N PRO A 5 16.30 -7.92 -97.98
CA PRO A 5 16.85 -6.61 -98.38
C PRO A 5 15.69 -5.68 -98.89
N PRO A 6 15.51 -5.17 -100.16
CA PRO A 6 16.28 -5.15 -101.43
C PRO A 6 16.70 -3.73 -101.96
N PRO A 7 17.61 -3.63 -102.95
CA PRO A 7 18.01 -2.40 -103.68
C PRO A 7 17.55 -2.40 -105.17
N PRO A 8 17.72 -1.34 -106.01
CA PRO A 8 19.00 -0.81 -106.59
C PRO A 8 19.07 0.75 -106.55
N SER A 9 19.95 1.54 -107.21
CA SER A 9 20.89 1.39 -108.37
C SER A 9 22.13 2.33 -108.30
N GLU A 10 22.95 2.43 -109.38
CA GLU A 10 24.37 2.89 -109.36
C GLU A 10 24.77 4.02 -110.37
N VAL A 11 25.83 4.80 -110.05
CA VAL A 11 26.95 5.28 -110.95
C VAL A 11 26.58 6.31 -112.08
N PRO A 12 27.47 7.17 -112.68
CA PRO A 12 28.97 7.26 -112.66
C PRO A 12 29.60 8.66 -112.32
N PRO A 13 30.96 8.77 -112.28
CA PRO A 13 31.72 10.03 -112.12
C PRO A 13 32.23 10.66 -113.46
N PRO A 14 32.70 11.93 -113.45
CA PRO A 14 33.41 12.58 -114.57
C PRO A 14 34.90 12.20 -114.66
N ARG A 15 35.55 12.58 -115.78
CA ARG A 15 36.89 12.11 -116.21
C ARG A 15 37.99 13.19 -116.24
N ASP A 16 39.23 12.71 -116.36
CA ASP A 16 40.47 13.47 -116.53
C ASP A 16 40.52 14.47 -117.70
N ALA A 17 41.50 15.36 -117.59
CA ALA A 17 41.87 16.38 -118.55
C ALA A 17 42.23 15.84 -119.95
N ARG A 18 42.00 16.68 -120.96
CA ARG A 18 42.78 16.70 -122.20
C ARG A 18 43.30 18.10 -122.45
N ALA A 19 44.59 18.20 -122.77
CA ALA A 19 45.17 19.41 -123.31
C ALA A 19 44.73 19.62 -124.76
N VAL A 20 44.69 20.88 -125.18
CA VAL A 20 44.68 21.29 -126.60
C VAL A 20 45.65 22.46 -126.72
N ASP A 21 46.72 22.30 -127.50
CA ASP A 21 47.68 23.36 -127.79
C ASP A 21 47.05 24.47 -128.64
N GLY A 22 47.45 25.71 -128.35
CA GLY A 22 47.04 26.89 -129.10
C GLY A 22 48.22 27.81 -129.39
N GLU A 23 48.95 27.55 -130.48
CA GLU A 23 50.03 28.43 -130.93
C GLU A 23 49.50 29.85 -131.23
N VAL A 24 50.05 30.86 -130.55
CA VAL A 24 49.93 32.26 -130.97
C VAL A 24 51.32 32.84 -131.16
N ARG A 25 51.72 33.04 -132.42
CA ARG A 25 53.05 33.56 -132.78
C ARG A 25 53.21 35.02 -132.35
N ILE A 26 54.28 35.29 -131.61
CA ILE A 26 54.67 36.64 -131.20
C ILE A 26 55.37 37.38 -132.34
N SER A 27 55.03 38.66 -132.53
CA SER A 27 55.83 39.65 -133.26
C SER A 27 56.04 40.88 -132.37
N GLY A 28 57.24 41.44 -132.34
CA GLY A 28 57.58 42.62 -131.53
C GLY A 28 58.68 42.38 -130.50
N ASN A 29 59.94 42.64 -130.87
CA ASN A 29 61.11 42.31 -130.05
C ASN A 29 61.50 43.46 -129.10
N SER A 30 60.78 43.64 -127.99
CA SER A 30 61.10 44.68 -126.98
C SER A 30 60.73 44.37 -125.52
N ALA A 31 59.64 43.63 -125.25
CA ALA A 31 59.10 43.49 -123.89
C ALA A 31 59.92 42.59 -122.92
N ARG A 32 60.87 41.78 -123.42
CA ARG A 32 61.41 40.60 -122.70
C ARG A 32 62.43 40.90 -121.59
N ARG A 33 62.74 42.16 -121.28
CA ARG A 33 63.74 42.54 -120.24
C ARG A 33 63.16 42.99 -118.89
N VAL A 34 61.88 43.39 -118.82
CA VAL A 34 61.28 43.91 -117.57
C VAL A 34 60.77 42.79 -116.67
N VAL A 35 60.08 41.79 -117.24
CA VAL A 35 59.40 40.71 -116.48
C VAL A 35 60.37 39.90 -115.61
N THR A 36 61.58 39.62 -116.09
CA THR A 36 62.58 38.82 -115.36
C THR A 36 63.02 39.47 -114.05
N PHE A 37 63.06 40.80 -113.96
CA PHE A 37 63.51 41.50 -112.75
C PHE A 37 62.48 41.40 -111.62
N CYS A 38 61.19 41.53 -111.94
CA CYS A 38 60.10 41.43 -110.96
C CYS A 38 59.97 40.02 -110.37
N VAL A 39 60.16 38.97 -111.18
CA VAL A 39 60.07 37.57 -110.72
C VAL A 39 61.17 37.26 -109.69
N VAL A 40 62.42 37.65 -109.97
CA VAL A 40 63.53 37.42 -109.03
C VAL A 40 63.34 38.17 -107.72
N GLY A 41 62.85 39.42 -107.76
CA GLY A 41 62.52 40.19 -106.57
C GLY A 41 61.43 39.52 -105.70
N ALA A 42 60.35 39.05 -106.33
CA ALA A 42 59.28 38.33 -105.64
C ALA A 42 59.76 37.00 -105.03
N SER A 43 60.57 36.23 -105.75
CA SER A 43 61.16 34.98 -105.24
C SER A 43 62.09 35.21 -104.04
N ALA A 44 62.92 36.25 -104.07
CA ALA A 44 63.80 36.59 -102.96
C ALA A 44 63.02 37.04 -101.71
N PHE A 45 62.00 37.88 -101.88
CA PHE A 45 61.14 38.32 -100.77
C PHE A 45 60.34 37.15 -100.17
N GLY A 46 59.80 36.27 -101.03
CA GLY A 46 59.15 35.03 -100.61
C GLY A 46 60.07 34.15 -99.76
N LEU A 47 61.25 33.79 -100.28
CA LEU A 47 62.21 32.95 -99.57
C LEU A 47 62.64 33.53 -98.21
N LEU A 48 62.90 34.84 -98.15
CA LEU A 48 63.31 35.52 -96.93
C LEU A 48 62.16 35.58 -95.90
N THR A 49 60.92 35.76 -96.36
CA THR A 49 59.72 35.66 -95.51
C THR A 49 59.52 34.22 -95.00
N THR A 50 59.68 33.20 -95.85
CA THR A 50 59.60 31.79 -95.43
C THR A 50 60.69 31.43 -94.43
N LEU A 51 61.92 31.91 -94.60
CA LEU A 51 63.01 31.71 -93.63
C LEU A 51 62.75 32.44 -92.31
N LEU A 52 62.18 33.66 -92.34
CA LEU A 52 61.80 34.38 -91.13
C LEU A 52 60.70 33.63 -90.36
N ILE A 53 59.65 33.17 -91.06
CA ILE A 53 58.57 32.38 -90.46
C ILE A 53 59.12 31.06 -89.91
N ALA A 54 59.94 30.33 -90.68
CA ALA A 54 60.56 29.09 -90.23
C ALA A 54 61.45 29.29 -89.00
N ALA A 55 62.24 30.37 -88.94
CA ALA A 55 63.07 30.70 -87.78
C ALA A 55 62.22 31.06 -86.54
N VAL A 56 61.15 31.86 -86.70
CA VAL A 56 60.22 32.20 -85.61
C VAL A 56 59.47 30.96 -85.11
N SER A 57 58.94 30.13 -86.01
CA SER A 57 58.30 28.87 -85.65
C SER A 57 59.26 27.91 -84.95
N PHE A 58 60.49 27.74 -85.47
CA PHE A 58 61.50 26.89 -84.84
C PHE A 58 61.90 27.41 -83.45
N HIS A 59 62.01 28.73 -83.26
CA HIS A 59 62.31 29.30 -81.94
C HIS A 59 61.15 29.07 -80.96
N ILE A 60 59.90 29.33 -81.36
CA ILE A 60 58.71 29.05 -80.53
C ILE A 60 58.59 27.56 -80.17
N PHE A 61 59.01 26.65 -81.06
CA PHE A 61 58.92 25.20 -80.86
C PHE A 61 60.03 24.62 -79.96
N PHE A 62 61.21 25.25 -79.89
CA PHE A 62 62.37 24.74 -79.15
C PHE A 62 62.86 25.64 -77.98
N GLY A 63 62.38 26.87 -77.88
CA GLY A 63 62.77 27.83 -76.84
C GLY A 63 61.66 28.84 -76.57
N GLY A 64 60.79 28.53 -75.60
CA GLY A 64 59.60 29.32 -75.29
C GLY A 64 59.91 30.81 -75.07
N VAL A 65 59.20 31.67 -75.81
CA VAL A 65 59.52 33.11 -75.91
C VAL A 65 59.06 33.85 -74.65
N ASP A 66 59.96 34.63 -74.04
CA ASP A 66 59.59 35.55 -72.96
C ASP A 66 58.72 36.70 -73.51
N LEU A 67 57.47 36.76 -73.06
CA LEU A 67 56.48 37.78 -73.40
C LEU A 67 56.26 38.76 -72.25
N SER A 68 57.23 38.97 -71.38
CA SER A 68 57.15 39.93 -70.26
C SER A 68 56.83 41.37 -70.72
N PHE A 69 57.06 41.74 -71.99
CA PHE A 69 56.57 43.01 -72.55
C PHE A 69 55.03 43.08 -72.65
N MET A 70 54.35 41.94 -72.87
CA MET A 70 52.88 41.84 -72.87
C MET A 70 52.28 41.80 -71.47
N SER A 71 53.10 41.62 -70.43
CA SER A 71 52.64 41.53 -69.03
C SER A 71 51.76 42.71 -68.61
N LYS A 72 52.03 43.93 -69.12
CA LYS A 72 51.21 45.11 -68.84
C LYS A 72 49.78 44.97 -69.39
N ALA A 73 49.62 44.48 -70.62
CA ALA A 73 48.32 44.26 -71.22
C ALA A 73 47.55 43.12 -70.52
N ILE A 74 48.25 42.03 -70.21
CA ILE A 74 47.67 40.88 -69.49
C ILE A 74 47.24 41.27 -68.07
N ARG A 75 48.03 42.08 -67.36
CA ARG A 75 47.66 42.64 -66.05
C ARG A 75 46.42 43.53 -66.12
N THR A 76 46.26 44.35 -67.17
CA THR A 76 45.03 45.13 -67.38
C THR A 76 43.83 44.20 -67.62
N VAL A 77 43.94 43.22 -68.52
CA VAL A 77 42.84 42.27 -68.80
C VAL A 77 42.40 41.50 -67.55
N ILE A 78 43.34 41.06 -66.71
CA ILE A 78 43.03 40.34 -65.46
C ILE A 78 42.48 41.28 -64.37
N ALA A 79 42.92 42.55 -64.31
CA ALA A 79 42.34 43.53 -63.39
C ALA A 79 40.91 43.94 -63.78
N ASP A 80 40.66 44.19 -65.07
CA ASP A 80 39.34 44.50 -65.63
C ASP A 80 38.35 43.32 -65.49
N ALA A 81 38.88 42.10 -65.42
CA ALA A 81 38.13 40.88 -65.12
C ALA A 81 37.76 40.75 -63.63
N ALA A 82 38.71 41.01 -62.73
CA ALA A 82 38.50 40.98 -61.28
C ALA A 82 37.57 42.11 -60.78
N GLY A 83 37.33 43.13 -61.60
CA GLY A 83 36.39 44.21 -61.34
C GLY A 83 37.01 45.42 -60.61
N PRO A 84 36.24 46.52 -60.45
CA PRO A 84 36.77 47.80 -59.98
C PRO A 84 37.51 47.71 -58.64
N GLY A 85 38.66 48.37 -58.54
CA GLY A 85 39.48 48.41 -57.32
C GLY A 85 40.51 47.29 -57.18
N HIS A 86 40.64 46.39 -58.15
CA HIS A 86 41.67 45.36 -58.19
C HIS A 86 42.87 45.74 -59.06
N ARG A 87 44.05 45.17 -58.75
CA ARG A 87 45.24 45.17 -59.61
C ARG A 87 45.79 43.75 -59.74
N ALA A 88 46.37 43.45 -60.90
CA ALA A 88 47.08 42.19 -61.12
C ALA A 88 48.60 42.40 -61.11
N GLU A 89 49.30 41.54 -60.38
CA GLU A 89 50.76 41.39 -60.38
C GLU A 89 51.11 40.02 -60.99
N ILE A 90 52.16 39.94 -61.81
CA ILE A 90 52.57 38.73 -62.54
C ILE A 90 54.09 38.65 -62.52
N GLY A 91 54.67 37.51 -62.16
CA GLY A 91 56.11 37.29 -62.17
C GLY A 91 56.70 37.17 -63.57
N ALA A 92 56.18 36.23 -64.38
CA ALA A 92 56.64 36.00 -65.75
C ALA A 92 55.50 35.53 -66.68
N VAL A 93 55.66 35.74 -67.99
CA VAL A 93 54.75 35.24 -69.03
C VAL A 93 55.58 34.68 -70.18
N ASN A 94 55.48 33.38 -70.46
CA ASN A 94 56.20 32.72 -71.54
C ASN A 94 55.22 32.16 -72.58
N LEU A 95 55.55 32.26 -73.86
CA LEU A 95 54.85 31.58 -74.94
C LEU A 95 55.43 30.17 -75.14
N ALA A 96 54.58 29.16 -75.21
CA ALA A 96 54.97 27.79 -75.55
C ALA A 96 53.99 27.19 -76.58
N TRP A 97 54.50 26.30 -77.42
CA TRP A 97 53.66 25.38 -78.18
C TRP A 97 53.48 24.09 -77.38
N ASP A 98 52.24 23.72 -77.09
CA ASP A 98 51.93 22.60 -76.20
C ASP A 98 50.56 22.01 -76.57
N ASP A 99 50.51 20.68 -76.66
CA ASP A 99 49.33 19.89 -77.02
C ASP A 99 48.58 20.38 -78.29
N GLY A 100 49.33 20.80 -79.31
CA GLY A 100 48.78 21.31 -80.57
C GLY A 100 48.28 22.76 -80.53
N HIS A 101 48.33 23.43 -79.38
CA HIS A 101 47.88 24.81 -79.19
C HIS A 101 49.02 25.75 -78.80
N LEU A 102 48.78 27.05 -79.02
CA LEU A 102 49.67 28.12 -78.57
C LEU A 102 49.25 28.55 -77.15
N ARG A 103 50.05 28.16 -76.13
CA ARG A 103 49.74 28.39 -74.71
C ARG A 103 50.64 29.49 -74.10
N LEU A 104 50.04 30.45 -73.40
CA LEU A 104 50.74 31.36 -72.47
C LEU A 104 50.91 30.67 -71.12
N ALA A 105 52.15 30.42 -70.70
CA ALA A 105 52.47 30.02 -69.34
C ALA A 105 52.71 31.27 -68.47
N VAL A 106 51.74 31.59 -67.62
CA VAL A 106 51.79 32.68 -66.63
C VAL A 106 52.30 32.13 -65.31
N ARG A 107 53.27 32.82 -64.68
CA ARG A 107 53.81 32.46 -63.36
C ARG A 107 53.63 33.57 -62.34
N ASP A 108 53.43 33.17 -61.09
CA ASP A 108 53.30 34.05 -59.93
C ASP A 108 52.25 35.15 -60.14
N LEU A 109 51.07 34.78 -60.62
CA LEU A 109 49.92 35.68 -60.75
C LEU A 109 49.33 35.95 -59.35
N LYS A 110 49.11 37.22 -59.03
CA LYS A 110 48.38 37.67 -57.84
C LYS A 110 47.38 38.75 -58.22
N VAL A 111 46.16 38.64 -57.70
CA VAL A 111 45.10 39.66 -57.78
C VAL A 111 44.99 40.29 -56.39
N ILE A 112 45.21 41.60 -56.33
CA ILE A 112 45.32 42.36 -55.08
C ILE A 112 44.28 43.49 -55.09
N ARG A 113 43.54 43.61 -54.00
CA ARG A 113 42.48 44.62 -53.79
C ARG A 113 43.10 45.97 -53.40
N ALA A 114 42.31 47.04 -53.46
CA ALA A 114 42.73 48.40 -53.12
C ALA A 114 43.30 48.56 -51.70
N ASP A 115 42.88 47.73 -50.74
CA ASP A 115 43.40 47.70 -49.36
C ASP A 115 44.74 46.96 -49.21
N GLY A 116 45.24 46.34 -50.28
CA GLY A 116 46.48 45.57 -50.29
C GLY A 116 46.33 44.07 -50.01
N LEU A 117 45.12 43.56 -49.73
CA LEU A 117 44.87 42.14 -49.55
C LEU A 117 44.94 41.38 -50.89
N THR A 118 45.63 40.24 -50.90
CA THR A 118 45.62 39.32 -52.03
C THR A 118 44.33 38.51 -52.01
N VAL A 119 43.47 38.70 -53.01
CA VAL A 119 42.15 38.04 -53.13
C VAL A 119 42.17 36.84 -54.07
N GLY A 120 43.17 36.77 -54.94
CA GLY A 120 43.41 35.64 -55.83
C GLY A 120 44.92 35.42 -56.01
N SER A 121 45.38 34.18 -56.09
CA SER A 121 46.72 33.87 -56.59
C SER A 121 46.75 32.57 -57.39
N ALA A 122 47.68 32.50 -58.34
CA ALA A 122 47.97 31.32 -59.13
C ALA A 122 49.49 31.24 -59.38
N PRO A 123 50.23 30.33 -58.69
CA PRO A 123 51.66 30.15 -58.91
C PRO A 123 52.00 29.79 -60.35
N LYS A 124 51.11 29.03 -61.01
CA LYS A 124 51.25 28.61 -62.40
C LYS A 124 49.88 28.47 -63.07
N ALA A 125 49.70 29.17 -64.19
CA ALA A 125 48.53 29.03 -65.07
C ALA A 125 48.97 28.94 -66.54
N PHE A 126 48.19 28.25 -67.36
CA PHE A 126 48.37 28.06 -68.79
C PHE A 126 47.12 28.53 -69.53
N ILE A 127 47.28 29.41 -70.53
CA ILE A 127 46.16 29.97 -71.28
C ILE A 127 46.37 29.71 -72.78
N ALA A 128 45.62 28.79 -73.38
CA ALA A 128 45.61 28.62 -74.83
C ALA A 128 44.82 29.76 -75.49
N ILE A 129 45.37 30.38 -76.52
CA ILE A 129 44.73 31.50 -77.25
C ILE A 129 44.25 31.04 -78.63
N ASP A 130 43.10 31.55 -79.07
CA ASP A 130 42.65 31.41 -80.45
C ASP A 130 43.60 32.14 -81.41
N VAL A 131 44.31 31.38 -82.25
CA VAL A 131 45.33 31.91 -83.16
C VAL A 131 44.72 32.86 -84.23
N PRO A 132 43.56 32.55 -84.86
CA PRO A 132 42.86 33.52 -85.72
C PRO A 132 42.53 34.86 -85.03
N ALA A 133 42.02 34.84 -83.80
CA ALA A 133 41.74 36.06 -83.02
C ALA A 133 43.04 36.86 -82.74
N LEU A 134 44.15 36.18 -82.47
CA LEU A 134 45.45 36.81 -82.24
C LEU A 134 45.96 37.57 -83.47
N PHE A 135 45.76 37.04 -84.68
CA PHE A 135 46.04 37.76 -85.93
C PHE A 135 45.14 38.98 -86.15
N LEU A 136 43.94 39.00 -85.55
CA LEU A 136 43.02 40.15 -85.53
C LEU A 136 43.29 41.11 -84.36
N GLY A 137 44.39 40.93 -83.62
CA GLY A 137 44.78 41.78 -82.49
C GLY A 137 43.97 41.56 -81.21
N LYS A 138 43.22 40.45 -81.12
CA LYS A 138 42.42 40.07 -79.96
C LYS A 138 43.09 38.92 -79.19
N ILE A 139 42.91 38.89 -77.88
CA ILE A 139 43.30 37.74 -77.05
C ILE A 139 42.01 37.08 -76.55
N GLU A 140 41.64 35.96 -77.18
CA GLU A 140 40.48 35.15 -76.79
C GLU A 140 40.96 33.77 -76.27
N PRO A 141 40.66 33.40 -75.02
CA PRO A 141 41.12 32.13 -74.43
C PRO A 141 40.25 30.95 -74.87
N VAL A 142 40.89 29.84 -75.23
CA VAL A 142 40.26 28.59 -75.67
C VAL A 142 40.37 27.49 -74.60
N SER A 143 41.49 27.43 -73.88
CA SER A 143 41.71 26.54 -72.72
C SER A 143 42.42 27.31 -71.62
N LEU A 144 42.02 27.10 -70.36
CA LEU A 144 42.67 27.69 -69.17
C LEU A 144 42.95 26.61 -68.12
N VAL A 145 44.22 26.29 -67.87
CA VAL A 145 44.62 25.30 -66.86
C VAL A 145 45.41 25.98 -65.75
N ALA A 146 45.01 25.83 -64.48
CA ALA A 146 45.73 26.39 -63.34
C ALA A 146 45.89 25.41 -62.18
N HIS A 147 47.00 25.53 -61.45
CA HIS A 147 47.34 24.64 -60.34
C HIS A 147 47.67 25.44 -59.07
N GLN A 148 47.32 24.88 -57.91
CA GLN A 148 47.66 25.43 -56.58
C GLN A 148 47.19 26.88 -56.40
N THR A 149 46.00 27.19 -56.93
CA THR A 149 45.42 28.53 -56.84
C THR A 149 44.83 28.79 -55.45
N SER A 150 44.74 30.06 -55.05
CA SER A 150 44.10 30.49 -53.80
C SER A 150 43.10 31.60 -54.10
N VAL A 151 41.84 31.45 -53.70
CA VAL A 151 40.78 32.44 -53.99
C VAL A 151 40.01 32.78 -52.72
N SER A 152 39.77 34.08 -52.48
CA SER A 152 38.93 34.57 -51.39
C SER A 152 37.62 35.15 -51.94
N LEU A 153 36.51 34.53 -51.57
CA LEU A 153 35.15 34.91 -51.93
C LEU A 153 34.41 35.45 -50.70
N THR A 154 33.56 36.45 -50.91
CA THR A 154 32.67 37.00 -49.89
C THR A 154 31.23 36.88 -50.37
N VAL A 155 30.33 36.34 -49.54
CA VAL A 155 28.88 36.39 -49.72
C VAL A 155 28.36 37.60 -48.97
N SER A 156 27.84 38.58 -49.71
CA SER A 156 27.29 39.82 -49.17
C SER A 156 25.96 39.56 -48.45
N THR A 157 25.49 40.55 -47.67
CA THR A 157 24.20 40.45 -46.97
C THR A 157 22.98 40.18 -47.88
N ASP A 158 23.00 40.61 -49.15
CA ASP A 158 21.96 40.35 -50.15
C ASP A 158 22.06 38.97 -50.85
N GLY A 159 23.11 38.18 -50.56
CA GLY A 159 23.36 36.88 -51.18
C GLY A 159 24.17 36.94 -52.48
N SER A 160 24.61 38.12 -52.93
CA SER A 160 25.61 38.23 -54.00
C SER A 160 26.96 37.66 -53.55
N VAL A 161 27.69 37.00 -54.45
CA VAL A 161 29.03 36.45 -54.16
C VAL A 161 30.07 37.20 -54.99
N ALA A 162 31.04 37.80 -54.30
CA ALA A 162 32.07 38.66 -54.90
C ALA A 162 33.48 38.15 -54.62
N LEU A 163 34.38 38.33 -55.60
CA LEU A 163 35.82 38.19 -55.38
C LEU A 163 36.27 39.28 -54.40
N GLY A 164 36.58 38.90 -53.15
CA GLY A 164 37.02 39.83 -52.12
C GLY A 164 36.09 41.01 -51.81
N GLY A 165 34.77 40.88 -51.96
CA GLY A 165 33.81 41.90 -51.47
C GLY A 165 33.60 43.14 -52.35
N ALA A 166 33.94 43.11 -53.63
CA ALA A 166 33.54 44.18 -54.56
C ALA A 166 32.04 44.10 -54.90
N GLN A 167 31.26 45.12 -54.54
CA GLN A 167 29.81 45.15 -54.79
C GLN A 167 29.46 45.24 -56.28
N GLU A 168 28.69 44.27 -56.76
CA GLU A 168 27.84 44.40 -57.93
C GLU A 168 26.49 43.75 -57.61
N LYS A 169 25.37 44.42 -57.93
CA LYS A 169 24.04 43.84 -57.75
C LYS A 169 23.82 42.72 -58.76
N SER A 170 23.46 41.54 -58.27
CA SER A 170 22.86 40.46 -59.06
C SER A 170 21.42 40.29 -58.59
N ASP A 171 20.46 40.30 -59.52
CA ASP A 171 19.03 40.12 -59.19
C ASP A 171 18.66 38.65 -58.90
N LYS A 172 19.64 37.74 -58.81
CA LYS A 172 19.47 36.32 -58.49
C LYS A 172 19.90 36.04 -57.04
N VAL A 173 18.92 35.81 -56.15
CA VAL A 173 19.18 35.34 -54.77
C VAL A 173 19.58 33.86 -54.78
N THR A 174 20.80 33.54 -54.38
CA THR A 174 21.27 32.14 -54.24
C THR A 174 21.20 31.70 -52.78
N PRO A 175 20.35 30.73 -52.40
CA PRO A 175 20.01 30.44 -51.00
C PRO A 175 21.05 29.61 -50.22
N THR A 176 22.24 29.31 -50.77
CA THR A 176 23.28 28.55 -50.06
C THR A 176 24.68 28.88 -50.60
N PRO A 177 25.69 29.17 -49.76
CA PRO A 177 27.03 29.57 -50.22
C PRO A 177 27.72 28.55 -51.13
N VAL A 178 27.54 27.24 -50.88
CA VAL A 178 28.15 26.17 -51.70
C VAL A 178 27.51 26.05 -53.08
N LEU A 179 26.19 26.27 -53.19
CA LEU A 179 25.49 26.21 -54.48
C LEU A 179 25.88 27.37 -55.40
N ALA A 180 26.29 28.52 -54.85
CA ALA A 180 26.84 29.62 -55.64
C ALA A 180 28.15 29.26 -56.36
N LEU A 181 28.94 28.31 -55.84
CA LEU A 181 30.19 27.86 -56.47
C LEU A 181 29.95 27.06 -57.77
N LEU A 182 28.73 26.61 -58.03
CA LEU A 182 28.32 25.93 -59.27
C LEU A 182 27.97 26.91 -60.40
N ASP A 183 27.91 28.22 -60.14
CA ASP A 183 27.59 29.23 -61.16
C ASP A 183 28.74 29.40 -62.18
N PRO A 184 28.53 29.11 -63.48
CA PRO A 184 29.54 29.34 -64.50
C PRO A 184 29.88 30.82 -64.70
N GLU A 185 28.96 31.74 -64.39
CA GLU A 185 29.23 33.18 -64.45
C GLU A 185 30.20 33.59 -63.33
N LEU A 186 30.03 33.06 -62.10
CA LEU A 186 30.96 33.26 -61.00
C LEU A 186 32.36 32.73 -61.32
N LEU A 187 32.48 31.48 -61.78
CA LEU A 187 33.76 30.88 -62.16
C LEU A 187 34.44 31.67 -63.28
N GLY A 188 33.67 32.13 -64.28
CA GLY A 188 34.17 32.98 -65.35
C GLY A 188 34.70 34.33 -64.86
N ARG A 189 34.04 34.95 -63.88
CA ARG A 189 34.49 36.20 -63.25
C ARG A 189 35.77 36.02 -62.42
N ILE A 190 35.88 34.95 -61.63
CA ILE A 190 37.07 34.66 -60.79
C ILE A 190 38.32 34.49 -61.65
N PHE A 191 38.20 33.84 -62.82
CA PHE A 191 39.32 33.52 -63.71
C PHE A 191 39.40 34.39 -64.98
N GLY A 192 38.54 35.42 -65.08
CA GLY A 192 38.56 36.45 -66.12
C GLY A 192 38.09 36.05 -67.51
N THR A 193 37.33 34.97 -67.64
CA THR A 193 36.70 34.54 -68.89
C THR A 193 35.26 35.08 -68.98
N LYS A 194 35.06 36.17 -69.72
CA LYS A 194 33.76 36.89 -69.82
C LYS A 194 32.61 36.12 -70.51
N THR A 195 32.80 34.87 -70.93
CA THR A 195 31.91 34.18 -71.89
C THR A 195 31.67 32.68 -71.62
N LEU A 196 31.46 32.29 -70.36
CA LEU A 196 31.01 30.92 -70.02
C LEU A 196 29.53 30.61 -70.34
N VAL A 197 28.76 31.59 -70.81
CA VAL A 197 27.34 31.46 -71.22
C VAL A 197 27.14 30.32 -72.25
N PRO A 198 26.07 29.50 -72.13
CA PRO A 198 25.74 28.47 -73.12
C PRO A 198 25.47 29.04 -74.53
N GLY A 199 26.44 28.90 -75.44
CA GLY A 199 26.29 29.20 -76.87
C GLY A 199 26.96 30.48 -77.39
N GLY A 200 27.83 31.14 -76.62
CA GLY A 200 28.42 32.42 -77.02
C GLY A 200 29.84 32.72 -76.51
N GLY A 201 30.73 31.71 -76.44
CA GLY A 201 32.11 31.92 -75.98
C GLY A 201 33.13 30.94 -76.56
N SER A 202 34.33 31.48 -76.82
CA SER A 202 35.50 30.80 -77.40
C SER A 202 36.19 29.82 -76.45
N LEU A 203 35.90 29.88 -75.14
CA LEU A 203 36.44 28.94 -74.15
C LEU A 203 35.81 27.55 -74.33
N ALA A 204 36.65 26.57 -74.69
CA ALA A 204 36.33 25.16 -74.81
C ALA A 204 36.70 24.36 -73.55
N GLU A 205 37.64 24.85 -72.74
CA GLU A 205 38.21 24.10 -71.61
C GLU A 205 38.66 25.01 -70.45
N LEU A 206 38.51 24.53 -69.22
CA LEU A 206 38.95 25.17 -67.98
C LEU A 206 39.24 24.09 -66.94
N ASP A 207 40.49 23.92 -66.50
CA ASP A 207 40.88 22.93 -65.50
C ASP A 207 41.67 23.56 -64.34
N LEU A 208 41.02 23.61 -63.17
CA LEU A 208 41.55 24.23 -61.96
C LEU A 208 41.80 23.12 -60.93
N ASN A 209 43.06 22.95 -60.50
CA ASN A 209 43.50 21.78 -59.73
C ASN A 209 44.20 22.16 -58.41
N ASP A 210 43.87 21.44 -57.32
CA ASP A 210 44.37 21.68 -55.96
C ASP A 210 44.23 23.17 -55.51
N MET A 211 43.09 23.81 -55.81
CA MET A 211 42.75 25.15 -55.33
C MET A 211 42.42 25.16 -53.82
N THR A 212 42.67 26.29 -53.16
CA THR A 212 42.09 26.62 -51.85
C THR A 212 41.08 27.75 -52.01
N VAL A 213 39.82 27.53 -51.66
CA VAL A 213 38.76 28.55 -51.69
C VAL A 213 38.37 28.94 -50.27
N THR A 214 38.65 30.18 -49.89
CA THR A 214 38.15 30.77 -48.64
C THR A 214 36.85 31.51 -48.93
N LEU A 215 35.75 31.08 -48.30
CA LEU A 215 34.41 31.63 -48.50
C LEU A 215 33.92 32.25 -47.18
N THR A 216 33.76 33.58 -47.17
CA THR A 216 33.29 34.35 -46.01
C THR A 216 31.85 34.78 -46.23
N ASP A 217 30.93 34.44 -45.33
CA ASP A 217 29.53 34.83 -45.39
C ASP A 217 29.23 35.95 -44.38
N GLU A 218 28.91 37.14 -44.89
CA GLU A 218 28.59 38.32 -44.06
C GLU A 218 27.25 38.17 -43.30
N ARG A 219 26.34 37.32 -43.79
CA ARG A 219 25.03 37.09 -43.16
C ARG A 219 25.13 36.32 -41.85
N THR A 220 26.08 35.38 -41.78
CA THR A 220 26.36 34.55 -40.60
C THR A 220 27.65 34.97 -39.86
N SER A 221 28.46 35.85 -40.46
CA SER A 221 29.84 36.15 -40.03
C SER A 221 30.75 34.90 -39.97
N THR A 222 30.45 33.86 -40.75
CA THR A 222 31.26 32.62 -40.79
C THR A 222 32.26 32.64 -41.95
N THR A 223 33.46 32.10 -41.72
CA THR A 223 34.47 31.86 -42.76
C THR A 223 34.69 30.36 -42.91
N ARG A 224 34.69 29.86 -44.14
CA ARG A 224 34.89 28.45 -44.49
C ARG A 224 36.08 28.33 -45.45
N VAL A 225 36.83 27.25 -45.39
CA VAL A 225 37.94 26.97 -46.29
C VAL A 225 37.73 25.62 -46.95
N PHE A 226 37.68 25.62 -48.28
CA PHE A 226 37.61 24.43 -49.11
C PHE A 226 39.02 24.11 -49.63
N GLU A 227 39.65 23.10 -49.04
CA GLU A 227 40.97 22.63 -49.46
C GLU A 227 40.85 21.64 -50.63
N ARG A 228 41.93 21.59 -51.43
CA ARG A 228 42.06 20.71 -52.60
C ARG A 228 40.91 20.81 -53.60
N PHE A 229 40.25 21.96 -53.62
CA PHE A 229 39.13 22.23 -54.49
C PHE A 229 39.59 22.13 -55.94
N SER A 230 38.87 21.39 -56.77
CA SER A 230 39.21 21.24 -58.19
C SER A 230 37.96 21.43 -59.04
N ALA A 231 38.07 22.21 -60.10
CA ALA A 231 36.96 22.62 -60.95
C ALA A 231 37.34 22.49 -62.43
N GLY A 232 36.66 21.57 -63.12
CA GLY A 232 36.81 21.33 -64.55
C GLY A 232 35.59 21.80 -65.32
N PHE A 233 35.76 22.35 -66.52
CA PHE A 233 34.71 22.60 -67.49
C PHE A 233 35.22 22.27 -68.88
N HIS A 234 34.49 21.45 -69.63
CA HIS A 234 34.80 21.14 -71.04
C HIS A 234 33.55 21.34 -71.90
N ARG A 235 33.71 21.97 -73.06
CA ARG A 235 32.67 22.28 -74.04
C ARG A 235 33.05 21.67 -75.39
N THR A 236 32.17 20.83 -75.91
CA THR A 236 32.30 20.22 -77.25
C THR A 236 32.08 21.25 -78.35
N GLN A 237 32.65 20.99 -79.54
CA GLN A 237 32.44 21.80 -80.76
C GLN A 237 30.97 21.97 -81.18
N PHE A 238 30.07 21.10 -80.69
CA PHE A 238 28.64 21.14 -80.97
C PHE A 238 27.81 21.86 -79.88
N GLY A 239 28.47 22.37 -78.83
CA GLY A 239 27.83 23.21 -77.79
C GLY A 239 27.22 22.46 -76.60
N ALA A 240 27.37 21.14 -76.53
CA ALA A 240 27.21 20.38 -75.27
C ALA A 240 28.43 20.61 -74.38
N PHE A 241 28.26 20.68 -73.06
CA PHE A 241 29.34 20.92 -72.10
C PHE A 241 29.13 20.19 -70.77
N THR A 242 30.21 20.02 -70.01
CA THR A 242 30.19 19.45 -68.66
C THR A 242 31.05 20.28 -67.72
N THR A 243 30.46 20.74 -66.62
CA THR A 243 31.17 21.29 -65.45
C THR A 243 31.34 20.19 -64.40
N THR A 244 32.46 20.15 -63.70
CA THR A 244 32.70 19.31 -62.52
C THR A 244 33.36 20.12 -61.42
N LEU A 245 32.97 19.88 -60.17
CA LEU A 245 33.60 20.41 -58.95
C LEU A 245 33.96 19.26 -58.02
N SER A 246 34.97 19.43 -57.18
CA SER A 246 35.29 18.52 -56.08
C SER A 246 36.11 19.24 -55.01
N SER A 247 36.13 18.75 -53.78
CA SER A 247 36.97 19.28 -52.69
C SER A 247 37.08 18.25 -51.56
N THR A 248 38.05 18.40 -50.66
CA THR A 248 37.96 17.75 -49.34
C THR A 248 36.97 18.51 -48.46
N GLY A 249 35.83 17.89 -48.14
CA GLY A 249 34.83 18.40 -47.21
C GLY A 249 34.91 17.77 -45.82
N ALA A 250 34.03 18.22 -44.92
CA ALA A 250 34.01 17.91 -43.49
C ALA A 250 33.75 16.43 -43.16
N ARG A 251 33.29 15.62 -44.13
CA ARG A 251 33.00 14.18 -43.99
C ARG A 251 33.78 13.29 -44.98
N GLY A 252 34.63 13.87 -45.83
CA GLY A 252 35.36 13.17 -46.88
C GLY A 252 35.50 14.01 -48.16
N PRO A 253 36.15 13.49 -49.20
CA PRO A 253 36.15 14.14 -50.51
C PRO A 253 34.74 14.06 -51.13
N TRP A 254 34.21 15.20 -51.54
CA TRP A 254 32.94 15.27 -52.29
C TRP A 254 33.18 15.67 -53.74
N LYS A 255 32.22 15.33 -54.61
CA LYS A 255 32.22 15.69 -56.03
C LYS A 255 30.84 16.18 -56.47
N ALA A 256 30.79 17.13 -57.39
CA ALA A 256 29.59 17.51 -58.13
C ALA A 256 29.89 17.58 -59.63
N ALA A 257 28.88 17.38 -60.47
CA ALA A 257 28.97 17.52 -61.92
C ALA A 257 27.64 18.01 -62.51
N ILE A 258 27.71 18.81 -63.57
CA ILE A 258 26.56 19.24 -64.38
C ILE A 258 26.96 19.09 -65.85
N ALA A 259 26.33 18.14 -66.54
CA ALA A 259 26.44 17.96 -67.99
C ALA A 259 25.18 18.49 -68.68
N ILE A 260 25.36 19.28 -69.74
CA ILE A 260 24.28 19.77 -70.61
C ILE A 260 24.55 19.28 -72.04
N GLY A 261 23.61 18.51 -72.58
CA GLY A 261 23.69 17.95 -73.92
C GLY A 261 23.32 18.92 -75.04
N LEU A 262 23.25 18.37 -76.26
CA LEU A 262 22.89 19.10 -77.46
C LEU A 262 21.40 19.49 -77.45
N ALA A 263 21.07 20.61 -78.08
CA ALA A 263 19.68 21.00 -78.25
C ALA A 263 18.96 20.05 -79.22
N HIS A 264 17.73 19.70 -78.88
CA HIS A 264 16.82 18.89 -79.68
C HIS A 264 15.40 19.48 -79.61
N ASP A 265 14.46 18.93 -80.37
CA ASP A 265 13.11 19.50 -80.56
C ASP A 265 12.30 19.63 -79.24
N GLN A 266 12.70 18.92 -78.18
CA GLN A 266 12.09 18.96 -76.84
C GLN A 266 12.94 19.72 -75.79
N GLY A 267 13.97 20.45 -76.23
CA GLY A 267 14.89 21.20 -75.36
C GLY A 267 16.32 20.63 -75.33
N ARG A 268 17.12 21.09 -74.36
CA ARG A 268 18.46 20.55 -74.07
C ARG A 268 18.37 19.57 -72.89
N PRO A 269 18.83 18.32 -73.01
CA PRO A 269 18.90 17.43 -71.86
C PRO A 269 20.02 17.87 -70.91
N PHE A 270 19.80 17.72 -69.61
CA PHE A 270 20.83 17.91 -68.60
C PHE A 270 20.89 16.76 -67.61
N GLN A 271 22.07 16.56 -67.02
CA GLN A 271 22.32 15.66 -65.91
C GLN A 271 23.13 16.41 -64.86
N LEU A 272 22.69 16.37 -63.62
CA LEU A 272 23.41 16.85 -62.44
C LEU A 272 23.66 15.65 -61.51
N SER A 273 24.90 15.51 -61.03
CA SER A 273 25.21 14.60 -59.92
C SER A 273 25.97 15.33 -58.82
N ALA A 274 25.80 14.87 -57.59
CA ALA A 274 26.64 15.20 -56.46
C ALA A 274 26.80 13.97 -55.57
N GLU A 275 28.00 13.76 -55.04
CA GLU A 275 28.40 12.56 -54.32
C GLU A 275 29.13 12.97 -53.03
N THR A 276 28.71 12.39 -51.91
CA THR A 276 29.32 12.56 -50.57
C THR A 276 29.33 14.01 -50.03
N ILE A 277 28.45 14.90 -50.51
CA ILE A 277 28.32 16.26 -49.95
C ILE A 277 27.64 16.17 -48.58
N SER A 278 28.28 16.64 -47.51
CA SER A 278 27.62 16.68 -46.20
C SER A 278 26.80 17.94 -45.99
N VAL A 279 25.77 17.85 -45.14
CA VAL A 279 25.01 19.01 -44.66
C VAL A 279 25.94 20.02 -43.98
N ARG A 280 27.00 19.56 -43.29
CA ARG A 280 28.03 20.41 -42.70
C ARG A 280 28.85 21.19 -43.74
N ASP A 281 29.10 20.64 -44.93
CA ASP A 281 29.73 21.40 -46.02
C ASP A 281 28.79 22.54 -46.49
N MET A 282 27.50 22.22 -46.67
CA MET A 282 26.48 23.15 -47.16
C MET A 282 26.17 24.30 -46.18
N VAL A 283 25.88 23.99 -44.90
CA VAL A 283 25.42 24.99 -43.91
C VAL A 283 26.40 25.25 -42.76
N GLY A 284 27.48 24.49 -42.61
CA GLY A 284 28.46 24.67 -41.54
C GLY A 284 28.03 24.08 -40.20
N GLU A 285 28.67 24.53 -39.11
CA GLU A 285 28.34 24.08 -37.73
C GLU A 285 26.92 24.47 -37.28
N GLU A 286 26.26 25.42 -37.96
CA GLU A 286 24.85 25.75 -37.74
C GLU A 286 23.91 24.56 -38.00
N GLY A 287 24.34 23.57 -38.80
CA GLY A 287 23.63 22.31 -39.00
C GLY A 287 23.61 21.38 -37.78
N GLY A 288 24.35 21.69 -36.69
CA GLY A 288 24.37 20.90 -35.46
C GLY A 288 24.69 19.42 -35.69
N LYS A 289 23.93 18.52 -35.04
CA LYS A 289 23.99 17.06 -35.28
C LYS A 289 23.45 16.63 -36.64
N ILE A 290 22.62 17.42 -37.32
CA ILE A 290 22.21 17.13 -38.70
C ILE A 290 23.41 17.30 -39.66
N GLY A 291 24.46 18.02 -39.26
CA GLY A 291 25.72 18.11 -40.02
C GLY A 291 26.43 16.77 -40.28
N GLY A 292 26.10 15.69 -39.56
CA GLY A 292 26.58 14.33 -39.85
C GLY A 292 25.90 13.65 -41.05
N VAL A 293 24.84 14.25 -41.60
CA VAL A 293 24.13 13.77 -42.80
C VAL A 293 24.96 14.01 -44.05
N ILE A 294 25.03 12.99 -44.90
CA ILE A 294 25.67 12.95 -46.21
C ILE A 294 24.59 12.80 -47.28
N LEU A 295 24.71 13.56 -48.37
CA LEU A 295 23.78 13.63 -49.49
C LEU A 295 24.47 13.17 -50.79
N ASP A 296 23.85 12.20 -51.46
CA ASP A 296 24.15 11.87 -52.85
C ASP A 296 22.96 12.25 -53.73
N VAL A 297 23.17 13.16 -54.68
CA VAL A 297 22.13 13.68 -55.57
C VAL A 297 22.39 13.16 -56.98
N THR A 298 21.33 12.75 -57.67
CA THR A 298 21.36 12.57 -59.13
C THR A 298 20.06 13.12 -59.70
N MET A 299 20.14 14.07 -60.62
CA MET A 299 19.00 14.67 -61.33
C MET A 299 19.25 14.60 -62.83
N ASN A 300 18.21 14.31 -63.61
CA ASN A 300 18.21 14.34 -65.06
C ASN A 300 17.00 15.15 -65.53
N GLY A 301 17.07 15.84 -66.65
CA GLY A 301 15.95 16.67 -67.09
C GLY A 301 16.10 17.29 -68.47
N LEU A 302 15.17 18.18 -68.78
CA LEU A 302 15.11 18.99 -70.00
C LEU A 302 15.05 20.48 -69.63
N LEU A 303 15.83 21.28 -70.36
CA LEU A 303 15.83 22.74 -70.33
C LEU A 303 15.20 23.26 -71.62
N ALA A 304 14.28 24.21 -71.51
CA ALA A 304 13.80 25.00 -72.64
C ALA A 304 14.95 25.80 -73.29
N THR A 305 14.73 26.31 -74.49
CA THR A 305 15.62 27.28 -75.16
C THR A 305 15.88 28.54 -74.33
N GLU A 306 14.96 28.90 -73.44
CA GLU A 306 15.05 30.02 -72.49
C GLU A 306 15.78 29.67 -71.17
N GLY A 307 16.28 28.44 -71.02
CA GLY A 307 16.98 27.98 -69.81
C GLY A 307 16.08 27.53 -68.66
N ARG A 308 14.76 27.74 -68.73
CA ARG A 308 13.79 27.20 -67.76
C ARG A 308 13.77 25.67 -67.81
N MET A 309 13.79 25.01 -66.65
CA MET A 309 13.58 23.56 -66.55
C MET A 309 12.12 23.22 -66.90
N THR A 310 11.90 22.32 -67.87
CA THR A 310 10.56 21.84 -68.27
C THR A 310 10.25 20.46 -67.69
N ARG A 311 11.28 19.64 -67.48
CA ARG A 311 11.18 18.36 -66.77
C ARG A 311 12.43 18.14 -65.93
N VAL A 312 12.27 17.69 -64.70
CA VAL A 312 13.36 17.22 -63.84
C VAL A 312 12.92 15.94 -63.15
N GLU A 313 13.76 14.92 -63.13
CA GLU A 313 13.58 13.73 -62.31
C GLU A 313 14.89 13.40 -61.62
N GLY A 314 14.84 13.17 -60.31
CA GLY A 314 16.05 12.91 -59.53
C GLY A 314 15.82 12.08 -58.28
N ILE A 315 16.92 11.67 -57.69
CA ILE A 315 16.99 10.92 -56.44
C ILE A 315 18.01 11.62 -55.55
N VAL A 316 17.62 11.91 -54.31
CA VAL A 316 18.48 12.37 -53.23
C VAL A 316 18.58 11.25 -52.21
N ARG A 317 19.75 10.61 -52.13
CA ARG A 317 20.05 9.63 -51.07
C ARG A 317 20.63 10.36 -49.87
N VAL A 318 20.24 9.88 -48.70
CA VAL A 318 20.56 10.45 -47.39
C VAL A 318 21.20 9.35 -46.56
N SER A 319 22.40 9.59 -46.04
CA SER A 319 23.16 8.64 -45.21
C SER A 319 23.99 9.37 -44.16
N GLY A 320 24.82 8.65 -43.39
CA GLY A 320 25.74 9.23 -42.40
C GLY A 320 25.39 8.85 -40.96
N ASP A 321 25.82 9.70 -40.03
CA ASP A 321 25.62 9.55 -38.58
C ASP A 321 24.91 10.77 -37.95
N GLY A 322 24.27 11.59 -38.79
CA GLY A 322 23.54 12.76 -38.33
C GLY A 322 22.31 12.38 -37.52
N ALA A 323 21.91 13.25 -36.60
CA ALA A 323 20.77 13.02 -35.72
C ALA A 323 19.92 14.29 -35.53
N LEU A 324 18.62 14.09 -35.33
CA LEU A 324 17.74 15.08 -34.71
C LEU A 324 17.89 14.95 -33.18
N GLU A 325 17.90 16.06 -32.46
CA GLU A 325 17.99 16.05 -31.00
C GLU A 325 17.04 17.04 -30.35
N GLY A 326 16.68 16.76 -29.11
CA GLY A 326 15.91 17.64 -28.25
C GLY A 326 16.08 17.27 -26.77
N PRO A 327 15.36 17.94 -25.86
CA PRO A 327 15.50 17.72 -24.43
C PRO A 327 15.07 16.30 -24.06
N GLY A 328 16.03 15.49 -23.60
CA GLY A 328 15.78 14.10 -23.22
C GLY A 328 15.60 13.11 -24.38
N TRP A 329 15.84 13.50 -25.64
CA TRP A 329 15.74 12.59 -26.79
C TRP A 329 16.74 12.88 -27.92
N GLN A 330 17.11 11.83 -28.64
CA GLN A 330 17.86 11.88 -29.89
C GLN A 330 17.25 10.84 -30.86
N ALA A 331 17.18 11.18 -32.14
CA ALA A 331 16.67 10.33 -33.21
C ALA A 331 17.67 10.34 -34.38
N ASP A 332 18.40 9.24 -34.54
CA ASP A 332 19.47 9.11 -35.54
C ASP A 332 18.89 8.94 -36.95
N ILE A 333 19.50 9.61 -37.93
CA ILE A 333 19.06 9.62 -39.34
C ILE A 333 19.83 8.51 -40.07
N HIS A 334 19.30 7.28 -40.01
CA HIS A 334 20.04 6.10 -40.48
C HIS A 334 20.19 6.03 -42.00
N ARG A 335 19.10 6.23 -42.76
CA ARG A 335 19.10 6.23 -44.23
C ARG A 335 17.81 6.83 -44.81
N GLY A 336 17.92 7.48 -45.96
CA GLY A 336 16.78 7.85 -46.80
C GLY A 336 17.12 7.77 -48.29
N GLU A 337 16.09 7.65 -49.13
CA GLU A 337 16.17 7.76 -50.58
C GLU A 337 14.93 8.47 -51.10
N ILE A 338 15.06 9.76 -51.37
CA ILE A 338 13.98 10.68 -51.76
C ILE A 338 14.00 10.88 -53.28
N ALA A 339 13.07 10.27 -53.99
CA ALA A 339 12.85 10.48 -55.41
C ALA A 339 11.96 11.71 -55.65
N VAL A 340 12.48 12.70 -56.37
CA VAL A 340 11.81 13.97 -56.69
C VAL A 340 11.55 14.09 -58.20
N ALA A 341 10.45 14.75 -58.56
CA ALA A 341 10.11 15.04 -59.96
C ALA A 341 9.45 16.43 -60.10
N VAL A 342 9.74 17.11 -61.20
CA VAL A 342 9.12 18.37 -61.63
C VAL A 342 8.65 18.18 -63.07
N GLU A 343 7.39 18.53 -63.35
CA GLU A 343 6.73 18.35 -64.64
C GLU A 343 6.10 19.68 -65.09
N GLU A 344 6.29 20.03 -66.36
CA GLU A 344 5.68 21.23 -66.96
C GLU A 344 4.15 21.26 -66.80
N GLY A 345 3.63 22.41 -66.36
CA GLY A 345 2.22 22.59 -66.03
C GLY A 345 1.83 22.21 -64.59
N ARG A 346 2.80 21.87 -63.71
CA ARG A 346 2.58 21.72 -62.27
C ARG A 346 3.41 22.72 -61.46
N ASP A 347 2.76 23.50 -60.60
CA ASP A 347 3.39 24.49 -59.73
C ASP A 347 4.04 23.85 -58.48
N GLY A 348 4.94 22.86 -58.64
CA GLY A 348 5.63 22.24 -57.51
C GLY A 348 6.51 21.03 -57.80
N VAL A 349 7.25 20.62 -56.77
CA VAL A 349 8.03 19.38 -56.73
C VAL A 349 7.15 18.24 -56.24
N THR A 350 7.09 17.16 -56.98
CA THR A 350 6.45 15.90 -56.58
C THR A 350 7.46 14.97 -55.94
N ILE A 351 7.21 14.52 -54.72
CA ILE A 351 7.95 13.44 -54.07
C ILE A 351 7.29 12.13 -54.48
N ARG A 352 8.00 11.31 -55.27
CA ARG A 352 7.60 9.94 -55.63
C ARG A 352 7.78 9.03 -54.39
N PRO A 353 7.12 7.85 -54.30
CA PRO A 353 7.27 6.94 -53.16
C PRO A 353 8.74 6.63 -52.84
N SER A 354 9.16 7.04 -51.64
CA SER A 354 10.55 7.21 -51.22
C SER A 354 10.77 6.63 -49.83
N LEU A 355 11.84 5.87 -49.61
CA LEU A 355 12.11 5.26 -48.30
C LEU A 355 12.76 6.27 -47.36
N ILE A 356 12.27 6.39 -46.12
CA ILE A 356 12.87 7.21 -45.06
C ILE A 356 12.97 6.40 -43.76
N ALA A 357 14.06 6.55 -43.01
CA ALA A 357 14.26 5.92 -41.70
C ALA A 357 15.00 6.85 -40.72
N ILE A 358 14.30 7.28 -39.65
CA ILE A 358 14.77 8.24 -38.65
C ILE A 358 14.35 7.78 -37.25
N GLY A 359 15.28 7.60 -36.32
CA GLY A 359 15.00 7.32 -34.91
C GLY A 359 14.17 6.06 -34.64
N GLY A 360 14.34 5.03 -35.47
CA GLY A 360 13.53 3.80 -35.46
C GLY A 360 12.21 3.90 -36.24
N LEU A 361 11.75 5.10 -36.64
CA LEU A 361 10.57 5.26 -37.50
C LEU A 361 10.97 5.15 -38.97
N GLY A 362 10.46 4.12 -39.65
CA GLY A 362 10.64 3.88 -41.08
C GLY A 362 9.34 4.05 -41.86
N GLY A 363 9.42 4.38 -43.16
CA GLY A 363 8.22 4.43 -44.01
C GLY A 363 8.47 4.90 -45.44
N MET A 364 7.40 4.91 -46.25
CA MET A 364 7.41 5.35 -47.64
C MET A 364 6.76 6.73 -47.77
N ILE A 365 7.56 7.79 -47.86
CA ILE A 365 7.09 9.17 -48.06
C ILE A 365 6.81 9.45 -49.54
N SER A 366 5.78 10.26 -49.81
CA SER A 366 5.31 10.69 -51.12
C SER A 366 4.53 12.00 -50.97
N GLY A 367 4.26 12.73 -52.05
CA GLY A 367 3.40 13.92 -52.01
C GLY A 367 3.85 15.05 -52.93
N THR A 368 3.44 16.28 -52.62
CA THR A 368 3.84 17.49 -53.33
C THR A 368 4.31 18.61 -52.38
N ILE A 369 5.27 19.38 -52.87
CA ILE A 369 5.75 20.64 -52.30
C ILE A 369 5.54 21.72 -53.38
N ALA A 370 4.54 22.57 -53.18
CA ALA A 370 4.10 23.56 -54.16
C ALA A 370 4.50 24.99 -53.76
N LEU A 371 4.79 25.82 -54.75
CA LEU A 371 4.97 27.26 -54.56
C LEU A 371 3.62 27.97 -54.75
N PRO A 372 3.24 28.94 -53.90
CA PRO A 372 2.04 29.75 -54.11
C PRO A 372 2.10 30.52 -55.43
N ALA A 373 1.10 30.32 -56.28
CA ALA A 373 1.05 30.93 -57.61
C ALA A 373 1.15 32.46 -57.56
N GLY A 374 2.07 33.03 -58.35
CA GLY A 374 2.31 34.48 -58.44
C GLY A 374 3.37 35.04 -57.49
N VAL A 375 3.94 34.24 -56.58
CA VAL A 375 5.02 34.68 -55.67
C VAL A 375 6.39 34.37 -56.31
N GLN A 376 7.27 35.37 -56.42
CA GLN A 376 8.64 35.18 -56.95
C GLN A 376 9.68 34.86 -55.86
N THR A 377 9.33 35.01 -54.59
CA THR A 377 10.18 34.69 -53.43
C THR A 377 9.83 33.32 -52.85
N THR A 378 10.80 32.66 -52.21
CA THR A 378 10.65 31.28 -51.69
C THR A 378 9.99 31.22 -50.31
N ASP A 379 9.30 32.29 -49.89
CA ASP A 379 9.01 32.56 -48.48
C ASP A 379 8.03 31.56 -47.83
N ARG A 380 7.15 30.95 -48.63
CA ARG A 380 6.17 29.96 -48.15
C ARG A 380 6.04 28.79 -49.12
N LEU A 381 6.13 27.58 -48.60
CA LEU A 381 5.96 26.33 -49.34
C LEU A 381 4.65 25.65 -48.90
N THR A 382 3.78 25.28 -49.83
CA THR A 382 2.57 24.48 -49.54
C THR A 382 2.92 22.99 -49.58
N LEU A 383 2.45 22.22 -48.61
CA LEU A 383 2.78 20.80 -48.45
C LEU A 383 1.49 19.96 -48.51
N ASP A 384 1.48 18.89 -49.31
CA ASP A 384 0.51 17.78 -49.22
C ASP A 384 1.31 16.46 -49.28
N LEU A 385 1.62 15.92 -48.09
CA LEU A 385 2.53 14.80 -47.90
C LEU A 385 1.80 13.56 -47.38
N LYS A 386 2.24 12.38 -47.84
CA LYS A 386 1.74 11.08 -47.43
C LYS A 386 2.90 10.14 -47.09
N LEU A 387 2.94 9.67 -45.86
CA LEU A 387 3.86 8.66 -45.34
C LEU A 387 3.09 7.35 -45.15
N GLY A 388 3.28 6.38 -46.06
CA GLY A 388 2.65 5.05 -45.98
C GLY A 388 3.59 3.98 -45.44
N ALA A 389 3.02 2.84 -45.03
CA ALA A 389 3.75 1.67 -44.51
C ALA A 389 4.70 2.04 -43.35
N ILE A 390 4.19 2.81 -42.38
CA ILE A 390 4.97 3.28 -41.23
C ILE A 390 5.33 2.09 -40.33
N THR A 391 6.63 1.88 -40.14
CA THR A 391 7.21 0.93 -39.19
C THR A 391 7.87 1.66 -38.04
N VAL A 392 7.84 1.07 -36.84
CA VAL A 392 8.49 1.63 -35.65
C VAL A 392 9.32 0.53 -35.00
N ASP A 393 10.63 0.56 -35.22
CA ASP A 393 11.58 -0.33 -34.56
C ASP A 393 11.86 0.16 -33.12
N ARG A 394 11.65 -0.73 -32.15
CA ARG A 394 12.06 -0.57 -30.75
C ARG A 394 12.77 -1.87 -30.36
N GLN A 395 13.90 -1.74 -29.66
CA GLN A 395 14.75 -2.87 -29.25
C GLN A 395 13.92 -3.94 -28.51
N GLY A 396 13.64 -5.04 -29.21
CA GLY A 396 12.71 -6.08 -28.75
C GLY A 396 12.02 -6.84 -29.89
N GLY A 397 11.79 -6.20 -31.05
CA GLY A 397 11.35 -6.88 -32.27
C GLY A 397 10.42 -6.05 -33.15
N SER A 398 10.64 -6.09 -34.46
CA SER A 398 9.84 -5.38 -35.46
C SER A 398 8.56 -6.13 -35.81
N ILE A 399 7.42 -5.42 -35.78
CA ILE A 399 6.15 -5.86 -36.37
C ILE A 399 5.75 -4.81 -37.42
N PRO A 400 5.42 -5.21 -38.67
CA PRO A 400 4.91 -4.26 -39.65
C PRO A 400 3.44 -3.90 -39.34
N GLU A 401 3.17 -2.62 -39.06
CA GLU A 401 1.80 -2.09 -38.95
C GLU A 401 1.45 -1.34 -40.24
N VAL A 402 0.24 -1.53 -40.79
CA VAL A 402 -0.15 -0.86 -42.03
C VAL A 402 -0.75 0.51 -41.68
N THR A 403 0.11 1.41 -41.21
CA THR A 403 -0.26 2.79 -40.90
C THR A 403 0.17 3.73 -42.02
N THR A 404 -0.74 4.65 -42.36
CA THR A 404 -0.53 5.77 -43.28
C THR A 404 -0.80 7.07 -42.53
N ALA A 405 0.15 8.00 -42.56
CA ALA A 405 -0.08 9.39 -42.20
C ALA A 405 -0.20 10.26 -43.46
N THR A 406 -1.08 11.25 -43.43
CA THR A 406 -1.17 12.33 -44.41
C THR A 406 -1.09 13.67 -43.70
N MET A 407 -0.38 14.65 -44.26
CA MET A 407 -0.18 15.96 -43.68
C MET A 407 -0.26 17.02 -44.78
N ARG A 408 -1.26 17.89 -44.66
CA ARG A 408 -1.37 19.14 -45.39
C ARG A 408 -1.03 20.31 -44.50
N GLY A 409 -0.29 21.25 -45.08
CA GLY A 409 0.19 22.40 -44.34
C GLY A 409 0.96 23.36 -45.22
N SER A 410 1.72 24.23 -44.57
CA SER A 410 2.69 25.09 -45.26
C SER A 410 3.87 25.42 -44.36
N PHE A 411 5.06 25.48 -44.94
CA PHE A 411 6.27 25.91 -44.25
C PHE A 411 6.60 27.35 -44.65
N ASP A 412 6.62 28.26 -43.68
CA ASP A 412 7.20 29.59 -43.78
C ASP A 412 8.72 29.47 -43.61
N VAL A 413 9.45 29.78 -44.68
CA VAL A 413 10.91 29.65 -44.78
C VAL A 413 11.61 30.79 -44.03
N ALA A 414 11.03 31.98 -44.02
CA ALA A 414 11.61 33.16 -43.38
C ALA A 414 11.35 33.16 -41.86
N GLY A 415 10.12 32.84 -41.46
CA GLY A 415 9.71 32.65 -40.07
C GLY A 415 10.11 31.31 -39.46
N LYS A 416 10.70 30.40 -40.25
CA LYS A 416 11.09 29.03 -39.86
C LYS A 416 9.94 28.26 -39.18
N ARG A 417 8.75 28.24 -39.76
CA ARG A 417 7.53 27.75 -39.11
C ARG A 417 6.74 26.79 -40.00
N LEU A 418 6.39 25.62 -39.48
CA LEU A 418 5.48 24.67 -40.11
C LEU A 418 4.06 24.87 -39.57
N ASP A 419 3.13 25.35 -40.40
CA ASP A 419 1.70 25.29 -40.12
C ASP A 419 1.13 23.95 -40.62
N ILE A 420 0.44 23.20 -39.76
CA ILE A 420 -0.27 21.95 -40.08
C ILE A 420 -1.77 22.27 -40.15
N VAL A 421 -2.32 22.29 -41.36
CA VAL A 421 -3.73 22.60 -41.63
C VAL A 421 -4.62 21.38 -41.48
N GLU A 422 -4.15 20.22 -41.93
CA GLU A 422 -4.87 18.93 -41.87
C GLU A 422 -3.84 17.79 -41.80
N GLY A 423 -3.56 17.32 -40.59
CA GLY A 423 -2.83 16.07 -40.35
C GLY A 423 -3.78 14.94 -39.97
N HIS A 424 -3.61 13.77 -40.59
CA HIS A 424 -4.37 12.56 -40.27
C HIS A 424 -3.45 11.35 -40.18
N VAL A 425 -3.77 10.42 -39.28
CA VAL A 425 -3.19 9.07 -39.21
C VAL A 425 -4.30 8.05 -39.36
N PHE A 426 -4.10 7.02 -40.20
CA PHE A 426 -5.06 5.94 -40.46
C PHE A 426 -4.33 4.59 -40.56
N GLY A 427 -4.85 3.52 -39.94
CA GLY A 427 -4.30 2.17 -40.09
C GLY A 427 -4.77 1.20 -39.00
N ASP A 428 -3.92 0.24 -38.65
CA ASP A 428 -4.05 -0.58 -37.43
C ASP A 428 -3.77 0.24 -36.14
N LEU A 429 -3.14 1.42 -36.32
CA LEU A 429 -3.01 2.47 -35.31
C LEU A 429 -4.22 3.42 -35.34
N PRO A 430 -4.44 4.19 -34.25
CA PRO A 430 -5.58 5.10 -34.12
C PRO A 430 -5.82 6.01 -35.31
N VAL A 431 -7.10 6.27 -35.58
CA VAL A 431 -7.49 7.50 -36.27
C VAL A 431 -7.14 8.67 -35.37
N ALA A 432 -6.19 9.48 -35.81
CA ALA A 432 -5.73 10.67 -35.11
C ALA A 432 -5.67 11.88 -36.04
N ASP A 433 -6.46 12.89 -35.72
CA ASP A 433 -6.47 14.23 -36.30
C ASP A 433 -5.37 15.08 -35.63
N VAL A 434 -4.57 15.83 -36.40
CA VAL A 434 -3.54 16.75 -35.90
C VAL A 434 -3.60 18.07 -36.67
N THR A 435 -3.68 19.19 -35.97
CA THR A 435 -3.62 20.55 -36.57
C THR A 435 -2.79 21.48 -35.69
N GLY A 436 -2.36 22.63 -36.22
CA GLY A 436 -1.65 23.66 -35.45
C GLY A 436 -0.37 24.14 -36.14
N SER A 437 0.70 24.37 -35.37
CA SER A 437 1.99 24.82 -35.89
C SER A 437 3.19 24.43 -35.02
N ILE A 438 4.33 24.21 -35.66
CA ILE A 438 5.66 24.03 -35.04
C ILE A 438 6.55 25.21 -35.45
N ASP A 439 7.20 25.84 -34.47
CA ASP A 439 8.01 27.05 -34.63
C ASP A 439 9.49 26.71 -34.38
N PHE A 440 10.35 26.86 -35.40
CA PHE A 440 11.78 26.57 -35.36
C PHE A 440 12.64 27.85 -35.35
N SER A 441 12.12 28.95 -34.81
CA SER A 441 12.86 30.21 -34.66
C SER A 441 13.99 30.14 -33.62
N ASP A 442 13.81 29.35 -32.56
CA ASP A 442 14.81 29.05 -31.52
C ASP A 442 15.44 27.65 -31.72
N LYS A 443 16.52 27.34 -30.97
CA LYS A 443 17.11 26.00 -30.91
C LYS A 443 16.16 24.96 -30.32
N ILE A 444 15.25 25.38 -29.47
CA ILE A 444 14.19 24.56 -28.87
C ILE A 444 12.86 24.98 -29.51
N PRO A 445 12.22 24.12 -30.34
CA PRO A 445 11.05 24.53 -31.10
C PRO A 445 9.81 24.75 -30.22
N GLY A 446 9.00 25.73 -30.61
CA GLY A 446 7.66 25.93 -30.04
C GLY A 446 6.65 24.96 -30.65
N LEU A 447 5.68 24.50 -29.85
CA LEU A 447 4.63 23.58 -30.26
C LEU A 447 3.26 24.18 -29.92
N LYS A 448 2.48 24.56 -30.94
CA LYS A 448 1.05 24.89 -30.79
C LYS A 448 0.23 23.85 -31.54
N LEU A 449 -0.15 22.75 -30.89
CA LEU A 449 -0.72 21.57 -31.55
C LEU A 449 -2.04 21.14 -30.92
N GLU A 450 -3.04 20.89 -31.77
CA GLU A 450 -4.31 20.29 -31.39
C GLU A 450 -4.38 18.87 -31.95
N ILE A 451 -4.41 17.88 -31.07
CA ILE A 451 -4.43 16.46 -31.38
C ILE A 451 -5.77 15.88 -30.90
N GLY A 452 -6.49 15.20 -31.80
CA GLY A 452 -7.70 14.44 -31.49
C GLY A 452 -7.50 12.99 -31.91
N ALA A 453 -7.92 12.02 -31.10
CA ALA A 453 -7.80 10.60 -31.47
C ALA A 453 -8.90 9.74 -30.84
N ARG A 454 -9.27 8.63 -31.51
CA ARG A 454 -10.42 7.80 -31.09
C ARG A 454 -10.14 6.31 -31.22
N ASN A 455 -10.85 5.52 -30.43
CA ASN A 455 -10.82 4.04 -30.41
C ASN A 455 -9.40 3.44 -30.26
N ILE A 456 -8.61 3.98 -29.33
CA ILE A 456 -7.23 3.51 -29.08
C ILE A 456 -7.22 2.39 -28.04
N GLY A 457 -7.00 1.15 -28.47
CA GLY A 457 -6.71 0.07 -27.52
C GLY A 457 -5.41 0.35 -26.74
N ALA A 458 -5.38 0.04 -25.45
CA ALA A 458 -4.22 0.31 -24.57
C ALA A 458 -2.93 -0.33 -25.11
N GLY A 459 -3.02 -1.50 -25.74
CA GLY A 459 -1.89 -2.13 -26.43
C GLY A 459 -1.28 -1.25 -27.54
N SER A 460 -2.09 -0.48 -28.27
CA SER A 460 -1.62 0.48 -29.28
C SER A 460 -1.01 1.73 -28.63
N VAL A 461 -1.58 2.25 -27.53
CA VAL A 461 -0.92 3.29 -26.71
C VAL A 461 0.48 2.86 -26.29
N ARG A 462 0.63 1.61 -25.82
CA ARG A 462 1.92 1.04 -25.40
C ARG A 462 2.95 0.88 -26.53
N ARG A 463 2.53 0.90 -27.80
CA ARG A 463 3.43 0.91 -28.96
C ARG A 463 3.79 2.34 -29.39
N VAL A 464 2.80 3.22 -29.52
CA VAL A 464 2.99 4.56 -30.12
C VAL A 464 3.51 5.63 -29.17
N TRP A 465 3.29 5.53 -27.84
CA TRP A 465 3.77 6.55 -26.90
C TRP A 465 5.31 6.56 -26.88
N PRO A 466 5.99 7.66 -27.27
CA PRO A 466 7.44 7.77 -27.19
C PRO A 466 7.88 8.03 -25.75
N ARG A 467 8.86 7.27 -25.24
CA ARG A 467 9.27 7.32 -23.82
C ARG A 467 9.75 8.69 -23.33
N PHE A 468 10.22 9.56 -24.23
CA PHE A 468 10.66 10.91 -23.89
C PHE A 468 9.51 11.90 -23.63
N ILE A 469 8.26 11.57 -23.99
CA ILE A 469 7.10 12.40 -23.70
C ILE A 469 6.54 11.98 -22.34
N ALA A 470 6.77 12.81 -21.31
CA ALA A 470 6.32 12.58 -19.93
C ALA A 470 6.76 11.20 -19.36
N THR A 471 8.08 10.96 -19.32
CA THR A 471 8.73 9.69 -19.00
C THR A 471 8.16 8.95 -17.79
N ASP A 472 7.92 9.63 -16.66
CA ASP A 472 7.40 8.98 -15.45
C ASP A 472 5.95 8.49 -15.64
N ALA A 473 5.12 9.23 -16.37
CA ALA A 473 3.76 8.84 -16.70
C ALA A 473 3.73 7.70 -17.73
N HIS A 474 4.61 7.74 -18.73
CA HIS A 474 4.83 6.64 -19.67
C HIS A 474 5.24 5.37 -18.92
N ASP A 475 6.29 5.41 -18.10
CA ASP A 475 6.82 4.23 -17.41
C ASP A 475 5.82 3.67 -16.36
N TRP A 476 5.07 4.54 -15.67
CA TRP A 476 3.95 4.12 -14.83
C TRP A 476 2.85 3.41 -15.65
N PHE A 477 2.45 3.98 -16.79
CA PHE A 477 1.42 3.40 -17.66
C PHE A 477 1.86 2.04 -18.21
N MET A 478 3.12 1.92 -18.64
CA MET A 478 3.70 0.67 -19.16
C MET A 478 3.73 -0.46 -18.12
N ALA A 479 3.92 -0.13 -16.83
CA ALA A 479 3.94 -1.09 -15.75
C ALA A 479 2.53 -1.46 -15.24
N ASN A 480 1.59 -0.50 -15.22
CA ASN A 480 0.34 -0.63 -14.47
C ASN A 480 -0.93 -0.79 -15.34
N VAL A 481 -0.92 -0.42 -16.62
CA VAL A 481 -2.10 -0.53 -17.50
C VAL A 481 -1.93 -1.66 -18.52
N SER A 482 -2.82 -2.65 -18.47
CA SER A 482 -2.73 -3.86 -19.29
C SER A 482 -3.79 -3.98 -20.39
N ALA A 483 -4.97 -3.38 -20.21
CA ALA A 483 -6.07 -3.39 -21.19
C ALA A 483 -6.99 -2.15 -21.04
N GLY A 484 -7.90 -1.97 -22.00
CA GLY A 484 -8.88 -0.87 -22.07
C GLY A 484 -8.81 -0.10 -23.39
N ASP A 485 -9.88 0.60 -23.75
CA ASP A 485 -10.00 1.35 -25.01
C ASP A 485 -10.24 2.85 -24.76
N LEU A 486 -9.38 3.72 -25.29
CA LEU A 486 -9.61 5.18 -25.31
C LEU A 486 -10.60 5.53 -26.41
N THR A 487 -11.87 5.64 -26.04
CA THR A 487 -12.99 5.97 -26.94
C THR A 487 -12.92 7.39 -27.51
N LYS A 488 -12.45 8.35 -26.70
CA LYS A 488 -12.17 9.74 -27.08
C LYS A 488 -10.88 10.19 -26.39
N SER A 489 -9.95 10.75 -27.15
CA SER A 489 -8.73 11.40 -26.67
C SER A 489 -8.61 12.78 -27.31
N HIS A 490 -8.13 13.76 -26.56
CA HIS A 490 -7.82 15.10 -27.03
C HIS A 490 -6.62 15.62 -26.25
N LEU A 491 -5.69 16.29 -26.94
CA LEU A 491 -4.51 16.91 -26.35
C LEU A 491 -4.21 18.22 -27.10
N SER A 492 -4.38 19.32 -26.39
CA SER A 492 -3.95 20.67 -26.79
C SER A 492 -2.59 20.95 -26.17
N LEU A 493 -1.67 21.49 -26.96
CA LEU A 493 -0.34 21.97 -26.57
C LEU A 493 -0.21 23.42 -27.03
N ASP A 494 0.27 24.30 -26.15
CA ASP A 494 0.56 25.72 -26.46
C ASP A 494 1.87 26.14 -25.78
N ILE A 495 2.96 25.53 -26.24
CA ILE A 495 4.30 25.60 -25.65
C ILE A 495 5.16 26.58 -26.48
N PRO A 496 5.57 27.74 -25.93
CA PRO A 496 6.45 28.67 -26.65
C PRO A 496 7.84 28.09 -26.98
N PRO A 497 8.55 28.62 -27.99
CA PRO A 497 9.96 28.31 -28.22
C PRO A 497 10.81 28.54 -26.96
N GLY A 498 11.89 27.76 -26.81
CA GLY A 498 12.76 27.83 -25.63
C GLY A 498 12.21 27.22 -24.33
N VAL A 499 10.94 26.79 -24.28
CA VAL A 499 10.30 26.28 -23.04
C VAL A 499 10.48 24.78 -22.81
N LEU A 500 10.61 23.99 -23.88
CA LEU A 500 11.00 22.58 -23.77
C LEU A 500 12.51 22.51 -23.46
N ASP A 501 12.90 22.57 -22.20
CA ASP A 501 14.31 22.47 -21.80
C ASP A 501 14.58 21.46 -20.67
N GLY A 502 13.56 20.69 -20.28
CA GLY A 502 13.59 19.75 -19.17
C GLY A 502 13.04 20.32 -17.84
N ARG A 503 12.73 21.63 -17.77
CA ARG A 503 11.97 22.18 -16.64
C ARG A 503 10.47 21.83 -16.73
N PRO A 504 9.75 21.78 -15.59
CA PRO A 504 8.30 21.51 -15.61
C PRO A 504 7.51 22.55 -16.40
N LEU A 505 6.50 22.09 -17.13
CA LEU A 505 5.65 22.93 -17.97
C LEU A 505 4.60 23.68 -17.11
N LYS A 506 4.32 24.94 -17.46
CA LYS A 506 3.23 25.69 -16.82
C LYS A 506 1.89 25.06 -17.16
N ARG A 507 0.91 25.26 -16.27
CA ARG A 507 -0.45 24.70 -16.34
C ARG A 507 -1.03 24.75 -17.75
N ASP A 508 -1.01 25.93 -18.36
CA ASP A 508 -1.77 26.22 -19.57
C ASP A 508 -1.06 25.81 -20.88
N TYR A 509 0.18 25.31 -20.79
CA TYR A 509 0.95 24.84 -21.97
C TYR A 509 0.54 23.44 -22.44
N VAL A 510 -0.21 22.69 -21.63
CA VAL A 510 -0.71 21.34 -21.92
C VAL A 510 -2.14 21.25 -21.40
N ASN A 511 -3.06 20.73 -22.19
CA ASN A 511 -4.43 20.43 -21.77
C ASN A 511 -4.93 19.16 -22.48
N GLY A 512 -5.04 18.05 -21.74
CA GLY A 512 -5.45 16.75 -22.27
C GLY A 512 -6.72 16.20 -21.62
N GLU A 513 -7.56 15.52 -22.39
CA GLU A 513 -8.76 14.80 -21.94
C GLU A 513 -8.87 13.43 -22.62
N TRP A 514 -8.94 12.36 -21.84
CA TRP A 514 -9.01 10.97 -22.31
C TRP A 514 -10.17 10.20 -21.66
N HIS A 515 -10.92 9.44 -22.45
CA HIS A 515 -12.10 8.66 -22.05
C HIS A 515 -11.86 7.17 -22.30
N ALA A 516 -11.40 6.46 -21.28
CA ALA A 516 -11.15 5.02 -21.31
C ALA A 516 -12.41 4.21 -20.98
N LYS A 517 -12.58 3.07 -21.66
CA LYS A 517 -13.63 2.07 -21.40
C LYS A 517 -13.00 0.71 -21.12
N GLY A 518 -13.56 -0.04 -20.16
CA GLY A 518 -13.15 -1.42 -19.89
C GLY A 518 -11.70 -1.61 -19.43
N ALA A 519 -11.10 -0.59 -18.82
CA ALA A 519 -9.69 -0.56 -18.45
C ALA A 519 -9.31 -1.62 -17.41
N ALA A 520 -8.08 -2.13 -17.55
CA ALA A 520 -7.43 -3.00 -16.56
C ALA A 520 -6.17 -2.31 -16.01
N VAL A 521 -6.19 -1.99 -14.71
CA VAL A 521 -5.19 -1.15 -14.03
C VAL A 521 -4.75 -1.81 -12.71
N LEU A 522 -3.46 -2.02 -12.56
CA LEU A 522 -2.83 -2.36 -11.28
C LEU A 522 -2.65 -1.09 -10.46
N LEU A 523 -3.28 -1.00 -9.28
CA LEU A 523 -3.17 0.19 -8.43
C LEU A 523 -1.88 0.20 -7.58
N GLU A 524 -1.45 -0.97 -7.13
CA GLU A 524 -0.24 -1.15 -6.32
C GLU A 524 0.27 -2.59 -6.43
N ALA A 525 1.58 -2.80 -6.37
CA ALA A 525 2.17 -4.13 -6.40
C ALA A 525 1.68 -5.01 -5.23
N GLY A 526 1.28 -6.25 -5.53
CA GLY A 526 0.73 -7.20 -4.54
C GLY A 526 -0.79 -7.09 -4.32
N LEU A 527 -1.46 -6.09 -4.88
CA LEU A 527 -2.92 -6.05 -4.99
C LEU A 527 -3.39 -6.69 -6.32
N PRO A 528 -4.61 -7.27 -6.38
CA PRO A 528 -5.21 -7.64 -7.66
C PRO A 528 -5.48 -6.39 -8.52
N PRO A 529 -5.37 -6.49 -9.86
CA PRO A 529 -5.72 -5.38 -10.74
C PRO A 529 -7.23 -5.10 -10.71
N VAL A 530 -7.59 -3.82 -10.86
CA VAL A 530 -8.96 -3.40 -11.14
C VAL A 530 -9.23 -3.61 -12.63
N THR A 531 -10.32 -4.28 -12.99
CA THR A 531 -10.71 -4.59 -14.37
C THR A 531 -12.08 -4.00 -14.72
N GLY A 532 -12.34 -3.84 -16.03
CA GLY A 532 -13.63 -3.36 -16.54
C GLY A 532 -13.93 -1.87 -16.33
N ALA A 533 -12.99 -1.11 -15.75
CA ALA A 533 -13.24 0.26 -15.31
C ALA A 533 -13.45 1.24 -16.49
N ASN A 534 -14.44 2.11 -16.37
CA ASN A 534 -14.65 3.24 -17.26
C ASN A 534 -14.00 4.48 -16.61
N ALA A 535 -13.17 5.24 -17.32
CA ALA A 535 -12.43 6.35 -16.73
C ALA A 535 -12.37 7.60 -17.61
N VAL A 536 -12.47 8.77 -16.99
CA VAL A 536 -12.19 10.07 -17.61
C VAL A 536 -10.98 10.68 -16.94
N VAL A 537 -9.91 10.88 -17.69
CA VAL A 537 -8.66 11.52 -17.24
C VAL A 537 -8.56 12.90 -17.86
N LYS A 538 -8.17 13.90 -17.08
CA LYS A 538 -7.79 15.23 -17.53
C LYS A 538 -6.40 15.57 -16.98
N SER A 539 -5.54 16.16 -17.81
CA SER A 539 -4.22 16.64 -17.40
C SER A 539 -3.97 18.06 -17.87
N THR A 540 -3.29 18.83 -17.05
CA THR A 540 -2.65 20.09 -17.44
C THR A 540 -1.12 19.94 -17.37
N GLY A 541 -0.36 21.01 -17.59
CA GLY A 541 1.09 21.01 -17.30
C GLY A 541 1.43 20.76 -15.82
N THR A 542 0.51 21.05 -14.88
CA THR A 542 0.79 21.02 -13.43
C THR A 542 -0.20 20.21 -12.58
N SER A 543 -1.21 19.57 -13.19
CA SER A 543 -2.24 18.81 -12.47
C SER A 543 -2.81 17.62 -13.27
N VAL A 544 -3.15 16.52 -12.60
CA VAL A 544 -3.94 15.40 -13.16
C VAL A 544 -5.21 15.21 -12.35
N ARG A 545 -6.33 14.94 -13.02
CA ARG A 545 -7.59 14.46 -12.42
C ARG A 545 -8.05 13.22 -13.16
N ALA A 546 -8.26 12.10 -12.47
CA ALA A 546 -8.80 10.87 -13.05
C ALA A 546 -10.06 10.43 -12.28
N GLU A 547 -11.18 10.31 -12.97
CA GLU A 547 -12.44 9.77 -12.45
C GLU A 547 -12.71 8.39 -13.04
N GLY A 548 -12.59 7.34 -12.22
CA GLY A 548 -12.92 5.95 -12.56
C GLY A 548 -14.29 5.51 -12.02
N ARG A 549 -14.98 4.64 -12.76
CA ARG A 549 -16.29 4.07 -12.44
C ARG A 549 -16.38 2.62 -12.91
N ASP A 550 -17.36 1.88 -12.40
CA ASP A 550 -17.71 0.50 -12.81
C ASP A 550 -16.58 -0.55 -12.66
N GLY A 551 -15.51 -0.23 -11.91
CA GLY A 551 -14.37 -1.11 -11.75
C GLY A 551 -14.68 -2.38 -10.93
N ARG A 552 -13.92 -3.44 -11.16
CA ARG A 552 -14.06 -4.73 -10.47
C ARG A 552 -12.69 -5.22 -10.00
N LEU A 553 -12.57 -5.74 -8.79
CA LEU A 553 -11.33 -6.29 -8.23
C LEU A 553 -11.62 -7.68 -7.67
N GLU A 554 -10.90 -8.68 -8.18
CA GLU A 554 -11.10 -10.08 -7.79
C GLU A 554 -10.16 -10.48 -6.65
N THR A 555 -10.72 -11.00 -5.56
CA THR A 555 -10.00 -11.50 -4.38
C THR A 555 -10.21 -13.01 -4.24
N ALA A 556 -9.44 -13.70 -3.39
CA ALA A 556 -9.66 -15.13 -3.16
C ALA A 556 -11.00 -15.41 -2.46
N SER A 557 -11.59 -14.40 -1.81
CA SER A 557 -12.86 -14.47 -1.10
C SER A 557 -14.07 -13.97 -1.91
N GLY A 558 -13.87 -13.48 -3.15
CA GLY A 558 -14.93 -12.98 -4.04
C GLY A 558 -14.58 -11.66 -4.73
N VAL A 559 -15.57 -11.04 -5.39
CA VAL A 559 -15.38 -9.80 -6.17
C VAL A 559 -15.76 -8.56 -5.35
N LEU A 560 -14.94 -7.52 -5.42
CA LEU A 560 -15.23 -6.17 -4.98
C LEU A 560 -15.58 -5.28 -6.19
N LEU A 561 -16.56 -4.41 -6.03
CA LEU A 561 -16.96 -3.39 -7.00
C LEU A 561 -16.41 -2.04 -6.59
N LEU A 562 -15.89 -1.29 -7.56
CA LEU A 562 -15.36 0.08 -7.41
C LEU A 562 -16.26 1.03 -8.22
N PRO A 563 -17.46 1.38 -7.72
CA PRO A 563 -18.43 2.20 -8.47
C PRO A 563 -17.94 3.63 -8.72
N ASN A 564 -17.06 4.15 -7.86
CA ASN A 564 -16.42 5.45 -8.02
C ASN A 564 -14.99 5.43 -7.46
N VAL A 565 -14.08 6.04 -8.22
CA VAL A 565 -12.71 6.37 -7.83
C VAL A 565 -12.43 7.78 -8.37
N LEU A 566 -11.84 8.64 -7.55
CA LEU A 566 -11.33 9.95 -7.93
C LEU A 566 -9.87 10.04 -7.48
N PHE A 567 -8.98 10.30 -8.43
CA PHE A 567 -7.59 10.69 -8.15
C PHE A 567 -7.37 12.13 -8.61
N VAL A 568 -6.69 12.93 -7.78
CA VAL A 568 -6.29 14.31 -8.10
C VAL A 568 -4.85 14.52 -7.68
N ALA A 569 -4.01 15.02 -8.59
CA ALA A 569 -2.66 15.49 -8.30
C ALA A 569 -2.54 16.95 -8.71
N GLU A 570 -1.97 17.79 -7.86
CA GLU A 570 -1.66 19.19 -8.14
C GLU A 570 -0.23 19.51 -7.70
N GLY A 571 0.37 20.54 -8.32
CA GLY A 571 1.75 20.92 -8.05
C GLY A 571 2.77 20.00 -8.73
N MET A 572 2.49 19.52 -9.95
CA MET A 572 3.43 18.72 -10.74
C MET A 572 4.62 19.53 -11.30
N ASP A 573 4.62 20.84 -11.06
CA ASP A 573 5.75 21.76 -11.23
C ASP A 573 6.68 21.86 -10.00
N GLN A 574 6.33 21.20 -8.90
CA GLN A 574 7.05 21.28 -7.62
C GLN A 574 7.87 20.00 -7.37
N ILE A 575 8.94 20.12 -6.56
CA ILE A 575 9.84 19.01 -6.19
C ILE A 575 9.08 17.83 -5.53
N THR A 576 7.97 18.12 -4.85
CA THR A 576 7.11 17.11 -4.21
C THR A 576 5.64 17.44 -4.43
N SER A 577 5.05 16.85 -5.47
CA SER A 577 3.60 16.96 -5.73
C SER A 577 2.79 16.15 -4.73
N ILE A 578 1.55 16.55 -4.44
CA ILE A 578 0.64 15.81 -3.56
C ILE A 578 -0.49 15.18 -4.38
N GLY A 579 -0.61 13.87 -4.28
CA GLY A 579 -1.77 13.12 -4.78
C GLY A 579 -2.84 12.99 -3.71
N GLN A 580 -4.09 13.02 -4.14
CA GLN A 580 -5.30 12.71 -3.38
C GLN A 580 -6.06 11.57 -4.09
N LEU A 581 -6.61 10.64 -3.32
CA LEU A 581 -7.39 9.51 -3.80
C LEU A 581 -8.64 9.34 -2.93
N ASP A 582 -9.82 9.40 -3.53
CA ASP A 582 -11.10 9.03 -2.91
C ASP A 582 -11.68 7.82 -3.67
N ALA A 583 -11.96 6.72 -2.98
CA ALA A 583 -12.48 5.51 -3.61
C ALA A 583 -13.55 4.82 -2.75
N THR A 584 -14.64 4.37 -3.37
CA THR A 584 -15.62 3.49 -2.73
C THR A 584 -15.38 2.06 -3.21
N MET A 585 -15.43 1.10 -2.28
CA MET A 585 -15.45 -0.34 -2.57
C MET A 585 -16.69 -0.98 -1.95
N ILE A 586 -17.38 -1.86 -2.67
CA ILE A 586 -18.59 -2.57 -2.21
C ILE A 586 -18.48 -4.05 -2.60
N GLY A 587 -18.78 -4.97 -1.67
CA GLY A 587 -18.81 -6.40 -1.97
C GLY A 587 -18.96 -7.26 -0.71
N ALA A 588 -18.47 -8.50 -0.78
CA ALA A 588 -18.46 -9.40 0.37
C ALA A 588 -17.52 -8.89 1.48
N ALA A 589 -17.96 -9.02 2.73
CA ALA A 589 -17.19 -8.59 3.91
C ALA A 589 -15.82 -9.30 3.99
N SER A 590 -15.77 -10.60 3.69
CA SER A 590 -14.55 -11.40 3.59
C SER A 590 -13.53 -10.81 2.61
N SER A 591 -13.97 -10.37 1.43
CA SER A 591 -13.12 -9.77 0.40
C SER A 591 -12.50 -8.43 0.84
N LEU A 592 -13.27 -7.58 1.53
CA LEU A 592 -12.73 -6.34 2.12
C LEU A 592 -11.73 -6.62 3.24
N LEU A 593 -12.01 -7.61 4.09
CA LEU A 593 -11.10 -8.00 5.17
C LEU A 593 -9.80 -8.61 4.62
N GLU A 594 -9.86 -9.51 3.63
CA GLU A 594 -8.70 -10.06 2.91
C GLU A 594 -7.81 -8.94 2.34
N LEU A 595 -8.42 -7.93 1.72
CA LEU A 595 -7.70 -6.79 1.15
C LEU A 595 -7.04 -5.94 2.25
N GLY A 596 -7.71 -5.73 3.38
CA GLY A 596 -7.15 -5.07 4.56
C GLY A 596 -5.99 -5.84 5.19
N GLU A 597 -6.03 -7.18 5.22
CA GLU A 597 -4.91 -7.99 5.68
C GLU A 597 -3.69 -7.89 4.76
N LYS A 598 -3.88 -7.85 3.43
CA LYS A 598 -2.80 -7.60 2.46
C LYS A 598 -2.15 -6.21 2.61
N ARG A 599 -2.89 -5.23 3.14
CA ARG A 599 -2.38 -3.88 3.51
C ARG A 599 -1.89 -3.78 4.96
N GLY A 600 -1.79 -4.90 5.68
CA GLY A 600 -1.22 -4.94 7.04
C GLY A 600 -2.15 -4.51 8.17
N LEU A 601 -3.44 -4.25 7.92
CA LEU A 601 -4.42 -3.92 8.96
C LEU A 601 -4.80 -5.15 9.82
N ALA A 602 -4.57 -6.36 9.30
CA ALA A 602 -4.53 -7.64 10.02
C ALA A 602 -5.71 -7.93 10.99
N LEU A 603 -6.89 -7.36 10.74
CA LEU A 603 -8.04 -7.36 11.66
C LEU A 603 -8.52 -8.76 12.04
N GLY A 604 -8.76 -9.63 11.06
CA GLY A 604 -9.26 -10.99 11.29
C GLY A 604 -8.25 -11.81 12.09
N LYS A 605 -7.01 -11.88 11.57
CA LYS A 605 -5.88 -12.57 12.20
C LYS A 605 -5.61 -12.09 13.64
N SER A 606 -5.67 -10.79 13.90
CA SER A 606 -5.47 -10.20 15.25
C SER A 606 -6.61 -10.51 16.21
N ALA A 607 -7.84 -10.64 15.70
CA ALA A 607 -9.01 -11.10 16.45
C ALA A 607 -9.11 -12.63 16.55
N GLY A 608 -8.25 -13.40 15.86
CA GLY A 608 -8.28 -14.86 15.82
C GLY A 608 -9.39 -15.44 14.93
N LEU A 609 -9.85 -14.69 13.93
CA LEU A 609 -10.94 -15.05 13.02
C LEU A 609 -10.40 -15.47 11.65
N ASP A 610 -10.95 -16.52 11.05
CA ASP A 610 -10.75 -16.82 9.63
C ASP A 610 -11.69 -15.95 8.79
N VAL A 611 -11.12 -14.95 8.10
CA VAL A 611 -11.87 -13.99 7.26
C VAL A 611 -12.67 -14.66 6.14
N ARG A 612 -12.31 -15.88 5.73
CA ARG A 612 -13.01 -16.64 4.67
C ARG A 612 -14.31 -17.26 5.14
N GLN A 613 -14.49 -17.43 6.46
CA GLN A 613 -15.70 -17.98 7.07
C GLN A 613 -16.75 -16.90 7.40
N ILE A 614 -16.44 -15.64 7.09
CA ILE A 614 -17.30 -14.48 7.35
C ILE A 614 -18.16 -14.19 6.12
N ALA A 615 -19.46 -14.50 6.22
CA ALA A 615 -20.47 -14.08 5.26
C ALA A 615 -21.05 -12.70 5.64
N GLY A 616 -21.59 -11.99 4.66
CA GLY A 616 -22.26 -10.69 4.81
C GLY A 616 -21.68 -9.61 3.90
N ASP A 617 -22.29 -8.43 3.97
CA ASP A 617 -22.05 -7.31 3.07
C ASP A 617 -21.05 -6.32 3.67
N GLY A 618 -20.23 -5.71 2.82
CA GLY A 618 -19.27 -4.69 3.20
C GLY A 618 -19.19 -3.53 2.22
N LEU A 619 -19.08 -2.31 2.77
CA LEU A 619 -18.79 -1.08 2.05
C LEU A 619 -17.59 -0.40 2.71
N ALA A 620 -16.60 0.02 1.94
CA ALA A 620 -15.45 0.79 2.41
C ALA A 620 -15.27 2.06 1.59
N GLN A 621 -15.06 3.17 2.27
CA GLN A 621 -14.63 4.45 1.70
C GLN A 621 -13.16 4.63 2.08
N ILE A 622 -12.29 4.77 1.07
CA ILE A 622 -10.87 5.06 1.22
C ILE A 622 -10.66 6.51 0.82
N GLN A 623 -10.02 7.28 1.69
CA GLN A 623 -9.44 8.57 1.38
C GLN A 623 -7.92 8.48 1.60
N SER A 624 -7.11 9.03 0.70
CA SER A 624 -5.66 9.09 0.85
C SER A 624 -5.12 10.41 0.33
N ARG A 625 -4.09 10.94 0.98
CA ARG A 625 -3.38 12.16 0.59
C ARG A 625 -1.90 12.03 0.94
N GLY A 626 -1.04 12.02 -0.06
CA GLY A 626 0.40 11.81 0.14
C GLY A 626 1.29 12.36 -0.98
N PRO A 627 2.60 12.48 -0.73
CA PRO A 627 3.57 12.88 -1.74
C PRO A 627 3.68 11.82 -2.85
N LEU A 628 3.78 12.27 -4.11
CA LEU A 628 4.02 11.42 -5.27
C LEU A 628 5.53 11.31 -5.52
N TYR A 629 6.13 10.20 -5.09
CA TYR A 629 7.56 9.95 -5.30
C TYR A 629 7.83 9.27 -6.66
N ALA A 630 8.58 9.93 -7.53
CA ALA A 630 9.09 9.31 -8.75
C ALA A 630 10.01 8.11 -8.41
N GLY A 631 9.77 6.97 -9.06
CA GLY A 631 10.71 5.84 -9.08
C GLY A 631 10.86 4.97 -7.82
N LYS A 632 10.06 5.15 -6.75
CA LYS A 632 10.16 4.32 -5.52
C LYS A 632 8.83 3.76 -4.99
N PRO A 633 8.21 2.77 -5.68
CA PRO A 633 7.17 1.95 -5.07
C PRO A 633 7.74 1.17 -3.87
N GLY A 634 7.14 1.34 -2.69
CA GLY A 634 7.53 0.64 -1.45
C GLY A 634 8.04 1.52 -0.31
N THR A 635 8.29 2.81 -0.54
CA THR A 635 8.54 3.82 0.51
C THR A 635 7.41 4.85 0.50
N GLU A 636 6.57 4.99 1.54
CA GLU A 636 6.67 4.49 2.92
C GLU A 636 5.27 4.15 3.50
N ASN A 637 5.20 3.25 4.48
CA ASN A 637 4.03 3.11 5.37
C ASN A 637 3.98 4.29 6.37
N LEU A 638 3.76 5.51 5.88
CA LEU A 638 3.63 6.72 6.69
C LEU A 638 2.26 6.76 7.41
N PRO A 639 2.21 6.65 8.75
CA PRO A 639 0.95 6.66 9.49
C PRO A 639 0.27 8.03 9.40
N GLY A 640 -1.01 8.08 9.00
CA GLY A 640 -1.78 9.33 8.88
C GLY A 640 -1.85 9.94 7.47
N LEU A 641 -1.42 9.23 6.42
CA LEU A 641 -1.64 9.66 5.02
C LEU A 641 -2.95 9.13 4.40
N PHE A 642 -3.65 8.21 5.07
CA PHE A 642 -4.93 7.68 4.59
C PHE A 642 -5.96 7.61 5.70
N THR A 643 -7.23 7.47 5.31
CA THR A 643 -8.37 7.16 6.16
C THR A 643 -9.21 6.11 5.45
N ILE A 644 -9.64 5.10 6.18
CA ILE A 644 -10.57 4.07 5.71
C ILE A 644 -11.74 4.05 6.68
N ASP A 645 -12.94 4.31 6.18
CA ASP A 645 -14.21 4.14 6.88
C ASP A 645 -14.97 2.98 6.23
N ALA A 646 -15.23 1.92 7.00
CA ALA A 646 -15.89 0.73 6.52
C ALA A 646 -17.15 0.40 7.34
N GLU A 647 -18.24 0.08 6.65
CA GLU A 647 -19.45 -0.49 7.24
C GLU A 647 -19.62 -1.94 6.80
N PHE A 648 -19.92 -2.80 7.76
CA PHE A 648 -20.15 -4.23 7.59
C PHE A 648 -21.55 -4.57 8.09
N ARG A 649 -22.35 -5.29 7.30
CA ARG A 649 -23.76 -5.57 7.58
C ARG A 649 -24.08 -7.04 7.30
N ASN A 650 -25.14 -7.56 7.92
CA ASN A 650 -25.57 -8.96 7.79
C ASN A 650 -24.48 -9.99 8.14
N ILE A 651 -23.50 -9.60 8.96
CA ILE A 651 -22.31 -10.41 9.24
C ILE A 651 -22.70 -11.68 9.98
N SER A 652 -22.26 -12.82 9.44
CA SER A 652 -22.54 -14.13 10.01
C SER A 652 -21.39 -15.13 9.72
N GLY A 653 -21.27 -16.15 10.56
CA GLY A 653 -20.26 -17.20 10.40
C GLY A 653 -20.44 -18.33 11.41
N LYS A 654 -20.24 -19.58 10.97
CA LYS A 654 -20.37 -20.77 11.82
C LYS A 654 -19.13 -21.00 12.67
N ALA A 655 -19.32 -21.31 13.95
CA ALA A 655 -18.26 -21.54 14.94
C ALA A 655 -17.18 -20.42 15.06
N LEU A 656 -17.46 -19.22 14.53
CA LEU A 656 -16.48 -18.17 14.22
C LEU A 656 -15.72 -17.60 15.45
N VAL A 657 -16.32 -17.64 16.65
CA VAL A 657 -15.71 -17.08 17.88
C VAL A 657 -15.77 -18.10 19.01
N ASP A 658 -14.61 -18.58 19.47
CA ASP A 658 -14.46 -19.62 20.52
C ASP A 658 -15.45 -20.81 20.32
N GLY A 659 -15.63 -21.24 19.07
CA GLY A 659 -16.50 -22.37 18.68
C GLY A 659 -17.99 -22.04 18.55
N ARG A 660 -18.39 -20.76 18.61
CA ARG A 660 -19.79 -20.31 18.58
C ARG A 660 -20.13 -19.55 17.31
N ASP A 661 -21.37 -19.76 16.84
CA ASP A 661 -21.93 -19.04 15.71
C ASP A 661 -22.08 -17.54 16.00
N VAL A 662 -21.75 -16.73 15.00
CA VAL A 662 -22.03 -15.28 14.96
C VAL A 662 -23.13 -15.04 13.94
N ASP A 663 -24.14 -14.28 14.32
CA ASP A 663 -25.30 -13.91 13.50
C ASP A 663 -25.62 -12.41 13.59
N ARG A 664 -26.26 -11.86 12.55
CA ARG A 664 -26.81 -10.48 12.50
C ARG A 664 -25.81 -9.38 12.88
N GLY A 665 -24.53 -9.59 12.59
CA GLY A 665 -23.48 -8.63 12.91
C GLY A 665 -23.59 -7.36 12.06
N SER A 666 -23.43 -6.22 12.72
CA SER A 666 -23.41 -4.88 12.12
C SER A 666 -22.29 -4.09 12.79
N PHE A 667 -21.28 -3.71 12.01
CA PHE A 667 -20.06 -3.08 12.52
C PHE A 667 -19.65 -1.89 11.68
N LYS A 668 -19.08 -0.87 12.33
CA LYS A 668 -18.33 0.20 11.69
C LYS A 668 -16.86 0.10 12.11
N ALA A 669 -15.96 0.17 11.16
CA ALA A 669 -14.52 0.19 11.39
C ALA A 669 -13.92 1.47 10.77
N ARG A 670 -13.05 2.16 11.50
CA ARG A 670 -12.29 3.31 11.02
C ARG A 670 -10.80 3.12 11.30
N SER A 671 -9.94 3.46 10.34
CA SER A 671 -8.50 3.59 10.57
C SER A 671 -7.92 4.77 9.79
N ASP A 672 -6.98 5.49 10.41
CA ASP A 672 -6.19 6.56 9.79
C ASP A 672 -4.73 6.12 9.51
N GLY A 673 -4.46 4.81 9.56
CA GLY A 673 -3.11 4.23 9.50
C GLY A 673 -2.27 4.44 10.75
N ARG A 674 -2.77 5.18 11.77
CA ARG A 674 -2.22 5.21 13.14
C ARG A 674 -3.09 4.36 14.03
N ALA A 675 -4.31 4.84 14.30
CA ALA A 675 -5.30 4.18 15.10
C ALA A 675 -6.20 3.28 14.23
N LEU A 676 -6.86 2.34 14.89
CA LEU A 676 -7.90 1.48 14.34
C LEU A 676 -8.98 1.29 15.40
N THR A 677 -10.20 1.67 15.06
CA THR A 677 -11.38 1.57 15.93
C THR A 677 -12.49 0.78 15.25
N VAL A 678 -13.15 -0.10 15.99
CA VAL A 678 -14.32 -0.85 15.56
C VAL A 678 -15.40 -0.70 16.63
N ASP A 679 -16.63 -0.41 16.23
CA ASP A 679 -17.83 -0.43 17.09
C ASP A 679 -18.96 -1.14 16.36
N GLY A 680 -19.70 -2.01 17.04
CA GLY A 680 -20.82 -2.70 16.44
C GLY A 680 -21.58 -3.62 17.40
N THR A 681 -22.55 -4.33 16.86
CA THR A 681 -23.35 -5.33 17.58
C THR A 681 -23.47 -6.62 16.77
N CYS A 682 -23.61 -7.75 17.46
CA CYS A 682 -23.87 -9.05 16.85
C CYS A 682 -24.63 -9.95 17.83
N GLN A 683 -25.07 -11.12 17.35
CA GLN A 683 -25.53 -12.20 18.22
C GLN A 683 -24.50 -13.32 18.22
N LEU A 684 -24.03 -13.71 19.41
CA LEU A 684 -23.10 -14.81 19.62
C LEU A 684 -23.87 -15.96 20.27
N GLY A 685 -24.03 -17.09 19.56
CA GLY A 685 -24.88 -18.20 20.02
C GLY A 685 -26.33 -17.80 20.31
N GLY A 686 -26.86 -16.79 19.59
CA GLY A 686 -28.21 -16.26 19.82
C GLY A 686 -28.38 -15.43 21.10
N VAL A 687 -27.29 -14.83 21.61
CA VAL A 687 -27.26 -13.82 22.68
C VAL A 687 -26.69 -12.50 22.13
N PRO A 688 -27.31 -11.33 22.34
CA PRO A 688 -26.82 -10.06 21.81
C PRO A 688 -25.58 -9.57 22.57
N PHE A 689 -24.58 -9.11 21.82
CA PHE A 689 -23.38 -8.43 22.33
C PHE A 689 -23.18 -7.10 21.61
N LYS A 690 -22.70 -6.09 22.33
CA LYS A 690 -21.97 -4.96 21.74
C LYS A 690 -20.48 -5.29 21.73
N ILE A 691 -19.84 -5.14 20.59
CA ILE A 691 -18.39 -5.33 20.42
C ILE A 691 -17.74 -3.98 20.14
N THR A 692 -16.62 -3.71 20.80
CA THR A 692 -15.69 -2.65 20.40
C THR A 692 -14.28 -3.21 20.29
N ALA A 693 -13.49 -2.70 19.36
CA ALA A 693 -12.06 -3.00 19.29
C ALA A 693 -11.26 -1.72 19.05
N SER A 694 -10.12 -1.58 19.72
CA SER A 694 -9.30 -0.37 19.69
C SER A 694 -7.81 -0.71 19.63
N GLN A 695 -7.08 -0.09 18.71
CA GLN A 695 -5.62 -0.13 18.62
C GLN A 695 -5.13 1.31 18.41
N ASP A 696 -4.34 1.84 19.34
CA ASP A 696 -4.02 3.28 19.37
C ASP A 696 -2.86 3.67 18.43
N ASN A 697 -2.02 2.71 18.06
CA ASN A 697 -0.94 2.84 17.08
C ASN A 697 -0.59 1.45 16.49
N PRO A 698 0.08 1.35 15.32
CA PRO A 698 0.30 0.06 14.66
C PRO A 698 1.23 -0.93 15.40
N LYS A 699 1.89 -0.51 16.48
CA LYS A 699 2.71 -1.37 17.37
C LYS A 699 1.97 -1.78 18.64
N ALA A 700 0.84 -1.15 18.98
CA ALA A 700 -0.02 -1.58 20.08
C ALA A 700 -0.74 -2.88 19.71
N LYS A 701 -1.10 -3.69 20.71
CA LYS A 701 -2.05 -4.80 20.49
C LYS A 701 -3.45 -4.23 20.26
N LEU A 702 -4.22 -4.86 19.39
CA LEU A 702 -5.66 -4.62 19.30
C LEU A 702 -6.35 -5.10 20.59
N VAL A 703 -7.07 -4.21 21.28
CA VAL A 703 -7.83 -4.51 22.49
C VAL A 703 -9.29 -4.67 22.11
N LEU A 704 -9.83 -5.88 22.25
CA LEU A 704 -11.24 -6.21 22.02
C LEU A 704 -12.00 -6.15 23.35
N ARG A 705 -13.18 -5.53 23.34
CA ARG A 705 -14.17 -5.52 24.44
C ARG A 705 -15.51 -6.01 23.93
N ALA A 706 -16.17 -6.88 24.67
CA ALA A 706 -17.50 -7.39 24.37
C ALA A 706 -18.40 -7.24 25.59
N ASP A 707 -19.42 -6.38 25.48
CA ASP A 707 -20.37 -6.04 26.53
C ASP A 707 -21.74 -6.66 26.21
N ALA A 708 -22.40 -7.27 27.20
CA ALA A 708 -23.74 -7.86 27.07
C ALA A 708 -24.53 -7.78 28.39
N GLU A 709 -25.85 -7.87 28.31
CA GLU A 709 -26.71 -8.16 29.46
C GLU A 709 -27.10 -9.65 29.40
N LEU A 710 -26.81 -10.40 30.46
CA LEU A 710 -26.97 -11.85 30.51
C LEU A 710 -28.03 -12.24 31.55
N ASP A 711 -29.25 -12.51 31.09
CA ASP A 711 -30.29 -13.19 31.86
C ASP A 711 -30.02 -14.71 31.96
N ASP A 712 -30.87 -15.42 32.70
CA ASP A 712 -30.67 -16.85 32.98
C ASP A 712 -30.66 -17.70 31.67
N PRO A 713 -31.58 -17.49 30.70
CA PRO A 713 -31.49 -18.11 29.36
C PRO A 713 -30.25 -17.72 28.55
N ALA A 714 -29.78 -16.48 28.60
CA ALA A 714 -28.57 -16.05 27.87
C ALA A 714 -27.32 -16.72 28.45
N ARG A 715 -27.19 -16.80 29.79
CA ARG A 715 -26.09 -17.53 30.43
C ARG A 715 -26.11 -19.01 30.07
N ALA A 716 -27.28 -19.65 30.07
CA ALA A 716 -27.44 -21.04 29.66
C ALA A 716 -27.00 -21.29 28.20
N LYS A 717 -27.40 -20.42 27.24
CA LYS A 717 -26.91 -20.48 25.85
C LYS A 717 -25.39 -20.33 25.74
N LEU A 718 -24.79 -19.50 26.60
CA LEU A 718 -23.33 -19.33 26.70
C LEU A 718 -22.64 -20.45 27.49
N GLY A 719 -23.36 -21.50 27.92
CA GLY A 719 -22.81 -22.65 28.64
C GLY A 719 -22.50 -22.40 30.12
N PHE A 720 -22.99 -21.29 30.68
CA PHE A 720 -22.77 -20.89 32.07
C PHE A 720 -24.04 -21.08 32.91
N ASP A 721 -24.42 -22.33 33.16
CA ASP A 721 -25.48 -22.63 34.14
C ASP A 721 -24.89 -22.70 35.56
N PHE A 722 -25.49 -21.93 36.47
CA PHE A 722 -25.15 -21.88 37.90
C PHE A 722 -26.33 -22.32 38.78
N GLY A 723 -27.43 -22.79 38.18
CA GLY A 723 -28.66 -23.17 38.89
C GLY A 723 -29.19 -22.06 39.79
N SER A 724 -29.52 -22.40 41.04
CA SER A 724 -30.00 -21.45 42.04
C SER A 724 -28.93 -20.50 42.60
N LEU A 725 -27.64 -20.71 42.30
CA LEU A 725 -26.53 -19.93 42.85
C LEU A 725 -26.48 -18.51 42.25
N VAL A 726 -26.82 -18.33 40.97
CA VAL A 726 -26.86 -17.03 40.28
C VAL A 726 -28.15 -16.91 39.45
N THR A 727 -29.04 -15.99 39.83
CA THR A 727 -30.36 -15.81 39.18
C THR A 727 -30.70 -14.33 38.93
N GLY A 728 -31.41 -14.06 37.84
CA GLY A 728 -31.68 -12.71 37.34
C GLY A 728 -30.56 -12.17 36.41
N PRO A 729 -30.78 -10.99 35.79
CA PRO A 729 -29.82 -10.42 34.83
C PRO A 729 -28.54 -9.93 35.50
N MET A 730 -27.44 -9.98 34.75
CA MET A 730 -26.15 -9.38 35.09
C MET A 730 -25.58 -8.62 33.88
N GLY A 731 -24.94 -7.48 34.12
CA GLY A 731 -24.11 -6.83 33.11
C GLY A 731 -22.78 -7.59 33.00
N PHE A 732 -22.36 -7.95 31.80
CA PHE A 732 -21.14 -8.73 31.54
C PHE A 732 -20.25 -7.99 30.54
N ARG A 733 -18.96 -7.91 30.85
CA ARG A 733 -17.92 -7.42 29.93
C ARG A 733 -16.75 -8.41 29.88
N PHE A 734 -16.36 -8.75 28.67
CA PHE A 734 -15.14 -9.50 28.37
C PHE A 734 -14.13 -8.56 27.67
N ILE A 735 -12.87 -8.57 28.12
CA ILE A 735 -11.77 -7.76 27.58
C ILE A 735 -10.62 -8.70 27.22
N ARG A 736 -10.12 -8.62 25.98
CA ARG A 736 -9.04 -9.47 25.47
C ARG A 736 -8.07 -8.66 24.61
N GLU A 737 -6.78 -8.73 24.91
CA GLU A 737 -5.73 -8.25 24.01
C GLU A 737 -5.48 -9.27 22.87
N ALA A 738 -5.15 -8.79 21.67
CA ALA A 738 -4.84 -9.63 20.51
C ALA A 738 -3.68 -10.61 20.77
N LEU A 739 -3.67 -11.71 20.00
CA LEU A 739 -2.95 -12.93 20.35
C LEU A 739 -1.43 -12.74 20.53
N GLY A 740 -1.00 -12.83 21.79
CA GLY A 740 0.37 -13.14 22.19
C GLY A 740 0.46 -14.50 22.89
N SER A 741 1.67 -14.87 23.32
CA SER A 741 1.97 -16.13 24.00
C SER A 741 1.28 -16.30 25.37
N GLU A 742 1.03 -15.21 26.09
CA GLU A 742 0.17 -15.20 27.27
C GLU A 742 -1.22 -14.67 26.92
N GLN A 743 -2.22 -15.56 26.98
CA GLN A 743 -3.63 -15.23 26.78
C GLN A 743 -4.25 -14.75 28.10
N THR A 744 -4.12 -13.46 28.42
CA THR A 744 -4.83 -12.83 29.54
C THR A 744 -6.18 -12.29 29.05
N ARG A 745 -7.27 -12.80 29.64
CA ARG A 745 -8.66 -12.43 29.32
C ARG A 745 -9.33 -11.88 30.58
N ARG A 746 -9.62 -10.59 30.64
CA ARG A 746 -10.26 -9.95 31.81
C ARG A 746 -11.78 -10.02 31.68
N ILE A 747 -12.45 -10.47 32.73
CA ILE A 747 -13.91 -10.51 32.83
C ILE A 747 -14.34 -9.55 33.93
N GLU A 748 -15.34 -8.72 33.64
CA GLU A 748 -16.01 -7.83 34.58
C GLU A 748 -17.51 -8.10 34.55
N ALA A 749 -18.14 -8.06 35.72
CA ALA A 749 -19.56 -8.33 35.88
C ALA A 749 -20.18 -7.35 36.88
N ASP A 750 -21.21 -6.61 36.43
CA ASP A 750 -22.12 -5.90 37.32
C ASP A 750 -23.24 -6.86 37.72
N LEU A 751 -23.21 -7.25 38.98
CA LEU A 751 -24.15 -8.20 39.57
C LEU A 751 -25.32 -7.47 40.24
N THR A 752 -25.46 -6.14 40.14
CA THR A 752 -26.39 -5.34 40.96
C THR A 752 -27.86 -5.81 40.87
N GLN A 753 -28.34 -6.17 39.68
CA GLN A 753 -29.69 -6.70 39.47
C GLN A 753 -29.82 -8.23 39.64
N THR A 754 -28.70 -8.90 39.90
CA THR A 754 -28.58 -10.34 40.10
C THR A 754 -28.74 -10.71 41.58
N ARG A 755 -29.38 -11.85 41.84
CA ARG A 755 -29.37 -12.54 43.13
C ARG A 755 -28.26 -13.59 43.12
N LEU A 756 -27.46 -13.65 44.20
CA LEU A 756 -26.42 -14.65 44.37
C LEU A 756 -26.55 -15.32 45.74
N ALA A 757 -26.62 -16.66 45.79
CA ALA A 757 -26.89 -17.42 47.01
C ALA A 757 -25.89 -18.56 47.19
N LEU A 758 -25.10 -18.51 48.26
CA LEU A 758 -24.09 -19.50 48.65
C LEU A 758 -24.51 -20.15 49.97
N ALA A 759 -25.18 -21.30 49.89
CA ALA A 759 -25.79 -21.97 51.05
C ALA A 759 -24.74 -22.47 52.06
N GLU A 760 -23.61 -22.98 51.54
CA GLU A 760 -22.46 -23.51 52.28
C GLU A 760 -21.80 -22.42 53.13
N ALA A 761 -21.75 -21.19 52.60
CA ALA A 761 -21.23 -20.01 53.29
C ALA A 761 -22.30 -19.28 54.13
N SER A 762 -23.56 -19.70 54.03
CA SER A 762 -24.74 -19.00 54.55
C SER A 762 -24.74 -17.50 54.18
N PHE A 763 -24.45 -17.22 52.90
CA PHE A 763 -24.35 -15.88 52.34
C PHE A 763 -25.35 -15.72 51.19
N GLU A 764 -26.21 -14.71 51.30
CA GLU A 764 -27.11 -14.31 50.21
C GLU A 764 -26.92 -12.83 49.90
N LYS A 765 -26.77 -12.53 48.61
CA LYS A 765 -26.79 -11.21 48.03
C LYS A 765 -28.09 -11.06 47.23
N THR A 766 -29.00 -10.23 47.73
CA THR A 766 -30.30 -9.99 47.09
C THR A 766 -30.21 -9.02 45.91
N LYS A 767 -31.22 -9.06 45.02
CA LYS A 767 -31.37 -8.14 43.89
C LYS A 767 -31.45 -6.68 44.38
N GLY A 768 -30.78 -5.77 43.68
CA GLY A 768 -30.75 -4.34 43.98
C GLY A 768 -29.63 -3.90 44.92
N VAL A 769 -28.93 -4.82 45.60
CA VAL A 769 -27.69 -4.49 46.32
C VAL A 769 -26.54 -4.33 45.31
N PRO A 770 -25.80 -3.21 45.30
CA PRO A 770 -24.66 -3.04 44.42
C PRO A 770 -23.55 -4.07 44.69
N ALA A 771 -23.12 -4.77 43.64
CA ALA A 771 -22.03 -5.73 43.70
C ALA A 771 -21.35 -5.90 42.34
N THR A 772 -20.04 -6.08 42.36
CA THR A 772 -19.21 -6.31 41.17
C THR A 772 -18.34 -7.56 41.35
N LEU A 773 -18.06 -8.23 40.24
CA LEU A 773 -17.06 -9.29 40.14
C LEU A 773 -16.09 -8.90 39.01
N SER A 774 -14.78 -8.91 39.28
CA SER A 774 -13.75 -8.89 38.23
C SER A 774 -12.80 -10.06 38.41
N LEU A 775 -12.28 -10.61 37.31
CA LEU A 775 -11.23 -11.64 37.32
C LEU A 775 -10.40 -11.63 36.03
N SER A 776 -9.21 -12.23 36.10
CA SER A 776 -8.26 -12.42 34.99
C SER A 776 -8.15 -13.92 34.67
N LEU A 777 -8.67 -14.37 33.54
CA LEU A 777 -8.47 -15.74 33.05
C LEU A 777 -7.14 -15.81 32.27
N ARG A 778 -6.18 -16.61 32.77
CA ARG A 778 -4.89 -16.90 32.12
C ARG A 778 -4.80 -18.38 31.77
N GLY A 779 -4.19 -18.71 30.64
CA GLY A 779 -3.81 -20.08 30.27
C GLY A 779 -4.32 -20.53 28.90
N THR A 780 -4.39 -21.84 28.71
CA THR A 780 -4.86 -22.49 27.47
C THR A 780 -6.11 -23.32 27.74
N SER A 781 -6.70 -23.91 26.70
CA SER A 781 -7.92 -24.73 26.79
C SER A 781 -7.80 -26.02 27.61
N GLN A 782 -6.60 -26.39 28.07
CA GLN A 782 -6.38 -27.59 28.90
C GLN A 782 -5.95 -27.29 30.34
N VAL A 783 -5.35 -26.12 30.60
CA VAL A 783 -5.00 -25.66 31.95
C VAL A 783 -5.19 -24.15 32.03
N ALA A 784 -6.09 -23.73 32.91
CA ALA A 784 -6.46 -22.33 33.09
C ALA A 784 -6.49 -21.92 34.57
N SER A 785 -5.95 -20.75 34.86
CA SER A 785 -6.06 -20.06 36.15
C SER A 785 -7.04 -18.89 36.05
N LEU A 786 -7.87 -18.75 37.09
CA LEU A 786 -8.63 -17.55 37.37
C LEU A 786 -7.82 -16.74 38.39
N GLU A 787 -7.09 -15.75 37.92
CA GLU A 787 -6.32 -14.79 38.71
C GLU A 787 -7.15 -13.54 39.01
N ASP A 788 -6.67 -12.67 39.90
CA ASP A 788 -7.27 -11.37 40.25
C ASP A 788 -8.77 -11.40 40.55
N ILE A 789 -9.29 -12.50 41.13
CA ILE A 789 -10.71 -12.62 41.47
C ILE A 789 -11.00 -11.61 42.58
N ILE A 790 -11.84 -10.62 42.29
CA ILE A 790 -12.33 -9.62 43.24
C ILE A 790 -13.85 -9.59 43.12
N PHE A 791 -14.54 -10.11 44.14
CA PHE A 791 -16.00 -10.02 44.28
C PHE A 791 -16.31 -9.08 45.46
N GLN A 792 -17.00 -7.97 45.22
CA GLN A 792 -17.21 -6.94 46.24
C GLN A 792 -18.55 -6.23 46.11
N GLY A 793 -19.12 -5.82 47.23
CA GLY A 793 -20.38 -5.11 47.28
C GLY A 793 -20.63 -4.46 48.65
N LYS A 794 -21.86 -4.00 48.90
CA LYS A 794 -22.20 -3.30 50.15
C LYS A 794 -22.11 -4.24 51.36
N GLY A 795 -20.97 -4.21 52.06
CA GLY A 795 -20.72 -4.93 53.31
C GLY A 795 -19.88 -6.21 53.19
N PHE A 796 -19.50 -6.61 51.97
CA PHE A 796 -18.72 -7.82 51.72
C PHE A 796 -17.63 -7.61 50.65
N SER A 797 -16.55 -8.37 50.75
CA SER A 797 -15.47 -8.46 49.76
C SER A 797 -14.79 -9.83 49.83
N VAL A 798 -14.44 -10.38 48.67
CA VAL A 798 -13.67 -11.61 48.53
C VAL A 798 -12.60 -11.35 47.48
N LYS A 799 -11.34 -11.66 47.79
CA LYS A 799 -10.19 -11.58 46.88
C LYS A 799 -9.46 -12.91 46.83
N GLY A 800 -8.99 -13.31 45.65
CA GLY A 800 -8.26 -14.56 45.51
C GLY A 800 -7.96 -14.98 44.07
N ARG A 801 -7.71 -16.29 43.92
CA ARG A 801 -7.52 -16.97 42.65
C ARG A 801 -8.12 -18.38 42.68
N ALA A 802 -8.33 -18.99 41.53
CA ALA A 802 -8.73 -20.38 41.40
C ALA A 802 -7.99 -21.09 40.24
N ARG A 803 -7.94 -22.42 40.27
CA ARG A 803 -7.41 -23.27 39.19
C ARG A 803 -8.51 -24.17 38.66
N LEU A 804 -8.61 -24.26 37.33
CA LEU A 804 -9.54 -25.13 36.63
C LEU A 804 -8.86 -26.44 36.20
N ASP A 805 -9.64 -27.51 36.06
CA ASP A 805 -9.24 -28.73 35.37
C ASP A 805 -9.34 -28.58 33.83
N ALA A 806 -8.98 -29.63 33.10
CA ALA A 806 -9.09 -29.67 31.63
C ALA A 806 -10.54 -29.70 31.09
N GLY A 807 -11.54 -29.83 31.96
CA GLY A 807 -12.96 -29.65 31.67
C GLY A 807 -13.51 -28.27 32.07
N GLY A 808 -12.64 -27.35 32.53
CA GLY A 808 -13.02 -26.01 32.98
C GLY A 808 -13.63 -25.94 34.39
N LYS A 809 -13.63 -27.04 35.16
CA LYS A 809 -14.20 -27.08 36.51
C LYS A 809 -13.18 -26.62 37.56
N PRO A 810 -13.55 -25.77 38.53
CA PRO A 810 -12.64 -25.39 39.61
C PRO A 810 -12.23 -26.59 40.48
N VAL A 811 -10.93 -26.80 40.64
CA VAL A 811 -10.33 -27.83 41.51
C VAL A 811 -9.59 -27.24 42.71
N LEU A 812 -9.29 -25.94 42.68
CA LEU A 812 -8.70 -25.22 43.81
C LEU A 812 -9.20 -23.77 43.80
N TYR A 813 -9.58 -23.26 44.97
CA TYR A 813 -9.74 -21.85 45.26
C TYR A 813 -8.74 -21.45 46.35
N GLU A 814 -8.05 -20.33 46.17
CA GLU A 814 -7.18 -19.69 47.15
C GLU A 814 -7.64 -18.25 47.35
N LEU A 815 -8.47 -18.04 48.36
CA LEU A 815 -9.05 -16.76 48.73
C LEU A 815 -8.15 -16.10 49.78
N SER A 816 -7.37 -15.10 49.34
CA SER A 816 -6.44 -14.34 50.20
C SER A 816 -7.16 -13.41 51.18
N GLU A 817 -8.35 -12.95 50.82
CA GLU A 817 -9.21 -12.12 51.66
C GLU A 817 -10.67 -12.57 51.52
N VAL A 818 -11.34 -12.83 52.63
CA VAL A 818 -12.74 -13.21 52.70
C VAL A 818 -13.41 -12.41 53.81
N LYS A 819 -14.41 -11.64 53.41
CA LYS A 819 -15.27 -10.83 54.25
C LYS A 819 -16.70 -10.96 53.73
N LEU A 820 -17.48 -11.87 54.29
CA LEU A 820 -18.88 -12.07 53.89
C LEU A 820 -19.85 -11.23 54.73
N ARG A 821 -19.43 -10.86 55.96
CA ARG A 821 -20.16 -10.03 56.93
C ARG A 821 -19.23 -8.94 57.49
N PRO A 822 -19.74 -7.87 58.14
CA PRO A 822 -18.92 -6.76 58.61
C PRO A 822 -17.73 -7.13 59.51
N ASP A 823 -17.84 -8.20 60.30
CA ASP A 823 -16.82 -8.66 61.24
C ASP A 823 -15.92 -9.77 60.67
N ASP A 824 -16.22 -10.32 59.50
CA ASP A 824 -15.42 -11.36 58.85
C ASP A 824 -14.11 -10.74 58.32
N GLN A 825 -12.96 -11.35 58.67
CA GLN A 825 -11.67 -11.10 58.03
C GLN A 825 -10.79 -12.35 58.15
N PHE A 826 -10.85 -13.19 57.12
CA PHE A 826 -10.06 -14.42 57.02
C PHE A 826 -9.58 -14.70 55.60
N SER A 827 -8.73 -15.71 55.44
CA SER A 827 -8.34 -16.33 54.17
C SER A 827 -8.85 -17.77 54.14
N ALA A 828 -9.13 -18.30 52.95
CA ALA A 828 -9.62 -19.66 52.78
C ALA A 828 -8.99 -20.35 51.57
N ARG A 829 -8.54 -21.61 51.75
CA ARG A 829 -8.15 -22.50 50.65
C ARG A 829 -9.13 -23.67 50.59
N TYR A 830 -9.76 -23.86 49.44
CA TYR A 830 -10.73 -24.92 49.19
C TYR A 830 -10.27 -25.76 48.00
N GLU A 831 -9.87 -27.00 48.26
CA GLU A 831 -9.27 -27.90 47.28
C GLU A 831 -10.14 -29.14 47.08
N ILE A 832 -10.53 -29.39 45.83
CA ILE A 832 -11.44 -30.46 45.44
C ILE A 832 -10.63 -31.51 44.68
N ARG A 833 -10.72 -32.77 45.13
CA ARG A 833 -10.12 -33.94 44.47
C ARG A 833 -11.18 -35.00 44.23
N ASP A 834 -10.80 -36.08 43.56
CA ASP A 834 -11.74 -37.15 43.21
C ASP A 834 -12.33 -37.84 44.45
N ASP A 835 -11.52 -38.16 45.46
CA ASP A 835 -11.99 -38.82 46.69
C ASP A 835 -12.03 -37.93 47.95
N SER A 836 -11.49 -36.71 47.88
CA SER A 836 -11.36 -35.82 49.06
C SER A 836 -11.62 -34.35 48.76
N THR A 837 -12.13 -33.64 49.76
CA THR A 837 -12.29 -32.17 49.76
C THR A 837 -11.63 -31.59 51.01
N ASP A 838 -10.65 -30.70 50.81
CA ASP A 838 -9.97 -29.97 51.89
C ASP A 838 -10.45 -28.52 51.95
N LEU A 839 -10.90 -28.08 53.13
CA LEU A 839 -11.18 -26.67 53.44
C LEU A 839 -10.27 -26.19 54.57
N ARG A 840 -9.34 -25.28 54.27
CA ARG A 840 -8.51 -24.58 55.26
C ARG A 840 -8.96 -23.13 55.40
N ILE A 841 -9.26 -22.69 56.62
CA ILE A 841 -9.60 -21.32 56.98
C ILE A 841 -8.51 -20.78 57.91
N THR A 842 -7.96 -19.59 57.64
CA THR A 842 -6.96 -18.96 58.51
C THR A 842 -7.10 -17.45 58.52
N GLY A 843 -7.20 -16.80 59.68
CA GLY A 843 -7.50 -15.37 59.72
C GLY A 843 -7.64 -14.73 61.09
N ARG A 844 -8.12 -13.48 61.11
CA ARG A 844 -8.36 -12.74 62.35
C ARG A 844 -9.74 -13.04 62.92
N SER A 845 -10.79 -12.95 62.10
CA SER A 845 -12.17 -13.02 62.60
C SER A 845 -13.14 -13.73 61.66
N LEU A 846 -14.07 -14.49 62.23
CA LEU A 846 -15.18 -15.17 61.54
C LEU A 846 -16.46 -15.11 62.39
N ASP A 847 -17.59 -14.80 61.78
CA ASP A 847 -18.92 -15.07 62.33
C ASP A 847 -19.24 -16.57 62.23
N ALA A 848 -19.11 -17.30 63.34
CA ALA A 848 -19.34 -18.73 63.40
C ALA A 848 -20.84 -19.09 63.52
N ARG A 849 -21.71 -18.14 63.87
CA ARG A 849 -23.15 -18.39 64.15
C ARG A 849 -23.88 -19.16 63.04
N PRO A 850 -23.74 -18.82 61.74
CA PRO A 850 -24.47 -19.52 60.69
C PRO A 850 -24.00 -20.97 60.53
N PHE A 851 -22.68 -21.20 60.64
CA PHE A 851 -22.07 -22.53 60.55
C PHE A 851 -22.45 -23.42 61.74
N ILE A 852 -22.50 -22.85 62.95
CA ILE A 852 -22.99 -23.50 64.17
C ILE A 852 -24.47 -23.89 64.01
N GLN A 853 -25.31 -22.96 63.54
CA GLN A 853 -26.73 -23.24 63.30
C GLN A 853 -26.92 -24.32 62.23
N ARG A 854 -26.14 -24.30 61.14
CA ARG A 854 -26.13 -25.35 60.10
C ARG A 854 -25.78 -26.72 60.68
N TRP A 855 -24.68 -26.84 61.44
CA TRP A 855 -24.30 -28.10 62.14
C TRP A 855 -25.39 -28.61 63.11
N MET A 856 -26.11 -27.73 63.79
CA MET A 856 -27.17 -28.13 64.73
C MET A 856 -28.47 -28.60 64.04
N SER A 857 -28.72 -28.21 62.79
CA SER A 857 -30.00 -28.41 62.09
C SER A 857 -29.94 -29.35 60.88
N GLU A 858 -28.81 -29.41 60.19
CA GLU A 858 -28.60 -30.27 59.02
C GLU A 858 -27.92 -31.60 59.39
N GLU A 859 -28.71 -32.66 59.31
CA GLU A 859 -28.26 -33.93 58.72
C GLU A 859 -29.37 -34.37 57.77
N ASP A 860 -29.05 -34.62 56.50
CA ASP A 860 -29.94 -35.38 55.61
C ASP A 860 -29.68 -36.88 55.83
N PRO A 861 -30.70 -37.69 56.18
CA PRO A 861 -30.55 -39.14 56.28
C PRO A 861 -30.17 -39.80 54.94
N ASN A 862 -30.58 -39.23 53.81
CA ASN A 862 -30.40 -39.79 52.47
C ASN A 862 -29.10 -39.38 51.78
N GLU A 863 -28.38 -38.38 52.30
CA GLU A 863 -27.13 -37.90 51.67
C GLU A 863 -26.00 -38.95 51.82
N LYS A 864 -25.83 -39.76 50.78
CA LYS A 864 -24.70 -40.69 50.61
C LYS A 864 -23.43 -39.93 50.18
N SER A 865 -22.98 -39.02 51.04
CA SER A 865 -21.71 -38.32 50.87
C SER A 865 -20.56 -39.33 51.01
N ALA A 866 -19.97 -39.75 49.88
CA ALA A 866 -19.00 -40.85 49.83
C ALA A 866 -17.52 -40.41 49.92
N LYS A 867 -17.24 -39.10 49.84
CA LYS A 867 -15.89 -38.53 49.84
C LYS A 867 -15.40 -38.17 51.25
N GLN A 868 -14.09 -38.17 51.44
CA GLN A 868 -13.46 -37.61 52.65
C GLN A 868 -13.63 -36.08 52.66
N PHE A 869 -14.00 -35.52 53.81
CA PHE A 869 -14.00 -34.08 54.04
C PHE A 869 -13.05 -33.72 55.19
N ARG A 870 -12.16 -32.76 54.96
CA ARG A 870 -11.20 -32.25 55.94
C ARG A 870 -11.39 -30.75 56.11
N LEU A 871 -11.62 -30.30 57.33
CA LEU A 871 -11.72 -28.91 57.73
C LEU A 871 -10.59 -28.58 58.70
N SER A 872 -9.88 -27.47 58.47
CA SER A 872 -8.83 -26.96 59.36
C SER A 872 -8.99 -25.45 59.52
N VAL A 873 -9.27 -24.98 60.73
CA VAL A 873 -9.62 -23.60 61.05
C VAL A 873 -8.64 -23.04 62.08
N GLN A 874 -8.02 -21.91 61.76
CA GLN A 874 -7.12 -21.18 62.67
C GLN A 874 -7.47 -19.69 62.71
N LEU A 875 -8.09 -19.23 63.79
CA LEU A 875 -8.63 -17.87 63.92
C LEU A 875 -8.17 -17.19 65.21
N GLU A 876 -7.79 -15.91 65.14
CA GLU A 876 -7.54 -15.11 66.35
C GLU A 876 -8.83 -14.94 67.19
N GLN A 877 -10.00 -14.82 66.54
CA GLN A 877 -11.31 -14.80 67.17
C GLN A 877 -12.40 -15.45 66.28
N ALA A 878 -13.28 -16.25 66.89
CA ALA A 878 -14.56 -16.65 66.33
C ALA A 878 -15.70 -16.03 67.13
N ASN A 879 -16.72 -15.50 66.45
CA ASN A 879 -17.89 -14.87 67.06
C ASN A 879 -19.05 -15.89 67.08
N GLY A 880 -19.55 -16.21 68.27
CA GLY A 880 -20.71 -17.10 68.45
C GLY A 880 -21.97 -16.34 68.81
N SER A 881 -23.00 -17.08 69.25
CA SER A 881 -24.25 -16.46 69.70
C SER A 881 -24.11 -15.80 71.08
N ASN A 882 -25.14 -15.03 71.46
CA ASN A 882 -25.28 -14.40 72.78
C ASN A 882 -24.11 -13.48 73.21
N GLY A 883 -23.30 -13.01 72.26
CA GLY A 883 -22.13 -12.17 72.50
C GLY A 883 -20.87 -12.91 72.95
N ALA A 884 -20.91 -14.24 73.04
CA ALA A 884 -19.74 -15.05 73.38
C ALA A 884 -18.77 -15.17 72.19
N THR A 885 -17.47 -15.16 72.48
CA THR A 885 -16.40 -15.23 71.49
C THR A 885 -15.33 -16.24 71.93
N VAL A 886 -14.72 -16.95 70.98
CA VAL A 886 -13.59 -17.85 71.24
C VAL A 886 -12.36 -17.28 70.56
N ARG A 887 -11.33 -16.96 71.34
CA ARG A 887 -10.00 -16.51 70.87
C ARG A 887 -9.04 -17.67 70.74
N ASP A 888 -7.96 -17.45 69.97
CA ASP A 888 -6.91 -18.45 69.68
C ASP A 888 -7.48 -19.78 69.14
N LEU A 889 -8.59 -19.72 68.39
CA LEU A 889 -9.32 -20.91 67.95
C LEU A 889 -8.47 -21.70 66.95
N LYS A 890 -8.15 -22.94 67.33
CA LYS A 890 -7.70 -23.99 66.42
C LYS A 890 -8.73 -25.10 66.44
N PHE A 891 -9.23 -25.46 65.26
CA PHE A 891 -10.23 -26.49 65.09
C PHE A 891 -9.98 -27.29 63.82
N ASP A 892 -9.69 -28.58 63.98
CA ASP A 892 -9.42 -29.52 62.89
C ASP A 892 -10.45 -30.67 62.96
N TYR A 893 -10.97 -31.09 61.82
CA TYR A 893 -12.07 -32.05 61.70
C TYR A 893 -11.92 -32.85 60.41
N VAL A 894 -11.98 -34.19 60.51
CA VAL A 894 -11.98 -35.09 59.35
C VAL A 894 -13.15 -36.05 59.44
N ARG A 895 -13.89 -36.17 58.34
CA ARG A 895 -15.03 -37.09 58.18
C ARG A 895 -14.84 -37.95 56.94
N ASP A 896 -14.86 -39.27 57.14
CA ASP A 896 -14.82 -40.28 56.10
C ASP A 896 -16.22 -40.87 55.90
N GLY A 897 -16.86 -40.55 54.77
CA GLY A 897 -18.27 -40.88 54.55
C GLY A 897 -19.18 -40.19 55.57
N ARG A 898 -19.79 -40.96 56.48
CA ARG A 898 -20.54 -40.43 57.65
C ARG A 898 -19.75 -40.48 58.97
N GLN A 899 -18.60 -41.14 59.02
CA GLN A 899 -17.84 -41.35 60.25
C GLN A 899 -16.85 -40.19 60.50
N ILE A 900 -16.83 -39.64 61.71
CA ILE A 900 -15.77 -38.70 62.13
C ILE A 900 -14.52 -39.52 62.47
N SER A 901 -13.42 -39.27 61.76
CA SER A 901 -12.15 -39.99 61.92
C SER A 901 -11.10 -39.18 62.69
N ASP A 902 -11.16 -37.85 62.63
CA ASP A 902 -10.36 -36.95 63.46
C ASP A 902 -11.17 -35.72 63.91
N PHE A 903 -10.87 -35.21 65.10
CA PHE A 903 -11.44 -34.01 65.70
C PHE A 903 -10.45 -33.46 66.73
N SER A 904 -10.10 -32.20 66.59
CA SER A 904 -9.27 -31.43 67.52
C SER A 904 -9.87 -30.03 67.69
N LEU A 905 -10.03 -29.58 68.92
CA LEU A 905 -10.52 -28.25 69.27
C LEU A 905 -9.65 -27.66 70.39
N ASN A 906 -9.25 -26.40 70.26
CA ASN A 906 -8.53 -25.65 71.28
C ASN A 906 -8.84 -24.16 71.12
N GLY A 907 -9.19 -23.47 72.19
CA GLY A 907 -9.51 -22.04 72.18
C GLY A 907 -9.69 -21.47 73.57
N ARG A 908 -9.97 -20.16 73.66
CA ARG A 908 -10.10 -19.41 74.92
C ARG A 908 -11.28 -18.45 74.90
N PHE A 909 -12.10 -18.46 75.94
CA PHE A 909 -13.08 -17.41 76.20
C PHE A 909 -12.40 -16.18 76.82
N PRO A 910 -13.06 -15.00 76.81
CA PRO A 910 -12.63 -13.85 77.61
C PRO A 910 -12.37 -14.23 79.08
N GLY A 911 -11.36 -13.63 79.71
CA GLY A 911 -10.91 -14.02 81.05
C GLY A 911 -9.96 -15.24 81.09
N SER A 912 -9.48 -15.71 79.92
CA SER A 912 -8.51 -16.82 79.78
C SER A 912 -9.03 -18.22 80.09
N ALA A 913 -10.34 -18.38 80.31
CA ALA A 913 -10.97 -19.70 80.41
C ALA A 913 -10.78 -20.48 79.09
N ARG A 914 -10.49 -21.77 79.18
CA ARG A 914 -10.12 -22.59 78.01
C ARG A 914 -11.27 -23.49 77.56
N ILE A 915 -11.35 -23.76 76.27
CA ILE A 915 -12.14 -24.84 75.68
C ILE A 915 -11.20 -25.76 74.89
N THR A 916 -11.36 -27.07 75.05
CA THR A 916 -10.59 -28.09 74.33
C THR A 916 -11.50 -29.25 73.95
N GLY A 917 -11.19 -29.96 72.86
CA GLY A 917 -11.90 -31.17 72.47
C GLY A 917 -11.04 -32.07 71.59
N GLN A 918 -11.27 -33.37 71.68
CA GLN A 918 -10.47 -34.40 71.02
C GLN A 918 -11.23 -35.72 70.94
N ILE A 919 -10.93 -36.54 69.93
CA ILE A 919 -11.32 -37.96 69.95
C ILE A 919 -10.36 -38.75 70.84
N LEU A 920 -10.93 -39.57 71.72
CA LEU A 920 -10.24 -40.56 72.54
C LEU A 920 -10.78 -41.96 72.24
N LYS A 921 -10.08 -42.98 72.73
CA LYS A 921 -10.51 -44.38 72.63
C LYS A 921 -10.64 -44.98 74.03
N ASP A 922 -11.81 -45.51 74.35
CA ASP A 922 -12.04 -46.36 75.53
C ASP A 922 -12.38 -47.76 75.04
N SER A 923 -11.66 -48.77 75.52
CA SER A 923 -11.94 -50.18 75.24
C SER A 923 -12.04 -50.48 73.72
N GLY A 924 -11.22 -49.78 72.93
CA GLY A 924 -11.19 -49.84 71.46
C GLY A 924 -12.22 -48.98 70.72
N ARG A 925 -13.24 -48.44 71.40
CA ARG A 925 -14.30 -47.62 70.81
C ARG A 925 -13.95 -46.12 70.84
N PRO A 926 -14.10 -45.39 69.73
CA PRO A 926 -13.84 -43.96 69.71
C PRO A 926 -14.99 -43.17 70.36
N TYR A 927 -14.64 -42.14 71.14
CA TYR A 927 -15.58 -41.19 71.71
C TYR A 927 -15.01 -39.77 71.63
N LEU A 928 -15.89 -38.81 71.41
CA LEU A 928 -15.58 -37.39 71.47
C LEU A 928 -15.58 -36.93 72.94
N LEU A 929 -14.49 -36.30 73.38
CA LEU A 929 -14.39 -35.57 74.64
C LEU A 929 -14.29 -34.08 74.33
N ILE A 930 -15.17 -33.25 74.91
CA ILE A 930 -15.04 -31.79 74.92
C ILE A 930 -15.06 -31.31 76.37
N THR A 931 -14.17 -30.39 76.73
CA THR A 931 -14.09 -29.80 78.07
C THR A 931 -13.95 -28.29 78.00
N SER A 932 -14.51 -27.58 78.97
CA SER A 932 -14.22 -26.15 79.15
C SER A 932 -14.10 -25.77 80.62
N THR A 933 -13.28 -24.77 80.93
CA THR A 933 -13.22 -24.13 82.25
C THR A 933 -14.21 -22.97 82.40
N ASP A 934 -14.97 -22.63 81.35
CA ASP A 934 -16.18 -21.81 81.40
C ASP A 934 -17.25 -22.42 80.48
N GLY A 935 -18.09 -23.28 81.05
CA GLY A 935 -19.21 -23.91 80.37
C GLY A 935 -20.34 -22.95 80.04
N GLY A 936 -20.53 -21.89 80.83
CA GLY A 936 -21.51 -20.84 80.54
C GLY A 936 -21.21 -20.13 79.22
N SER A 937 -19.96 -19.69 79.03
CA SER A 937 -19.52 -19.09 77.77
C SER A 937 -19.58 -20.08 76.59
N ALA A 938 -19.30 -21.36 76.80
CA ALA A 938 -19.42 -22.39 75.76
C ALA A 938 -20.87 -22.62 75.31
N LEU A 939 -21.82 -22.69 76.25
CA LEU A 939 -23.25 -22.87 75.96
C LEU A 939 -23.89 -21.61 75.36
N GLN A 940 -23.38 -20.41 75.70
CA GLN A 940 -23.74 -19.14 75.06
C GLN A 940 -23.25 -19.09 73.61
N PHE A 941 -21.99 -19.44 73.35
CA PHE A 941 -21.35 -19.43 72.03
C PHE A 941 -22.08 -20.37 71.05
N MET A 942 -22.43 -21.57 71.50
CA MET A 942 -23.17 -22.58 70.73
C MET A 942 -24.68 -22.33 70.63
N ASP A 943 -25.20 -21.23 71.21
CA ASP A 943 -26.64 -20.88 71.24
C ASP A 943 -27.54 -21.90 71.95
N VAL A 944 -26.98 -22.72 72.86
CA VAL A 944 -27.71 -23.78 73.58
C VAL A 944 -28.51 -23.19 74.74
N TYR A 945 -27.91 -22.28 75.51
CA TYR A 945 -28.58 -21.59 76.61
C TYR A 945 -27.84 -20.29 76.98
N ARG A 946 -28.57 -19.19 77.11
CA ARG A 946 -27.99 -17.85 77.31
C ARG A 946 -27.87 -17.41 78.77
N ASN A 947 -28.75 -17.88 79.64
CA ASN A 947 -28.93 -17.39 81.02
C ASN A 947 -27.93 -18.02 82.02
N ILE A 948 -26.67 -18.26 81.60
CA ILE A 948 -25.69 -19.07 82.35
C ILE A 948 -24.30 -18.44 82.35
N ARG A 949 -23.54 -18.63 83.44
CA ARG A 949 -22.20 -18.06 83.65
C ARG A 949 -21.27 -19.05 84.35
N GLY A 950 -20.03 -19.16 83.85
CA GLY A 950 -18.94 -19.89 84.51
C GLY A 950 -19.11 -21.42 84.52
N GLY A 951 -18.42 -22.04 85.46
CA GLY A 951 -18.42 -23.49 85.70
C GLY A 951 -17.58 -24.30 84.72
N LYS A 952 -17.26 -25.54 85.11
CA LYS A 952 -16.45 -26.47 84.34
C LYS A 952 -17.35 -27.43 83.55
N LEU A 953 -17.28 -27.38 82.22
CA LEU A 953 -18.00 -28.26 81.30
C LEU A 953 -17.17 -29.51 80.97
N THR A 954 -17.83 -30.65 80.83
CA THR A 954 -17.30 -31.87 80.24
C THR A 954 -18.42 -32.58 79.49
N LEU A 955 -18.25 -32.78 78.19
CA LEU A 955 -19.15 -33.53 77.32
C LEU A 955 -18.40 -34.76 76.81
N THR A 956 -19.00 -35.93 76.97
CA THR A 956 -18.53 -37.18 76.34
C THR A 956 -19.62 -37.74 75.44
N GLN A 957 -19.27 -38.11 74.20
CA GLN A 957 -20.23 -38.62 73.21
C GLN A 957 -19.64 -39.78 72.42
N THR A 958 -20.36 -40.90 72.36
CA THR A 958 -19.97 -42.03 71.50
C THR A 958 -20.25 -41.67 70.05
N LEU A 959 -19.25 -41.83 69.19
CA LEU A 959 -19.42 -41.62 67.74
C LEU A 959 -20.28 -42.72 67.12
N ILE A 960 -20.93 -42.41 65.99
CA ILE A 960 -21.74 -43.33 65.20
C ILE A 960 -20.93 -44.59 64.85
N ASP A 961 -21.51 -45.77 65.10
CA ASP A 961 -20.91 -47.06 64.72
C ASP A 961 -21.15 -47.37 63.23
N PRO A 962 -20.42 -48.34 62.62
CA PRO A 962 -20.67 -48.75 61.22
C PRO A 962 -22.07 -49.33 60.94
N GLN A 963 -22.96 -49.34 61.93
CA GLN A 963 -24.33 -49.83 61.86
C GLN A 963 -25.37 -48.69 61.99
N GLY A 964 -24.91 -47.43 62.05
CA GLY A 964 -25.74 -46.23 61.97
C GLY A 964 -26.54 -45.92 63.25
N ARG A 965 -26.12 -46.42 64.41
CA ARG A 965 -26.88 -46.26 65.67
C ARG A 965 -26.75 -44.85 66.26
N SER A 966 -27.81 -44.39 66.93
CA SER A 966 -27.93 -43.06 67.54
C SER A 966 -26.80 -42.75 68.52
N GLU A 967 -26.26 -41.53 68.45
CA GLU A 967 -25.15 -41.10 69.30
C GLU A 967 -25.62 -40.88 70.75
N ARG A 968 -25.11 -41.65 71.71
CA ARG A 968 -25.34 -41.41 73.14
C ARG A 968 -24.26 -40.50 73.70
N GLY A 969 -24.65 -39.49 74.46
CA GLY A 969 -23.73 -38.59 75.14
C GLY A 969 -24.12 -38.27 76.57
N VAL A 970 -23.17 -37.70 77.30
CA VAL A 970 -23.33 -37.20 78.66
C VAL A 970 -22.70 -35.82 78.74
N VAL A 971 -23.50 -34.83 79.17
CA VAL A 971 -23.01 -33.51 79.58
C VAL A 971 -22.88 -33.47 81.10
N LEU A 972 -21.77 -32.93 81.57
CA LEU A 972 -21.49 -32.63 82.97
C LEU A 972 -21.06 -31.17 83.06
N LEU A 973 -21.71 -30.38 83.91
CA LEU A 973 -21.34 -29.00 84.21
C LEU A 973 -21.24 -28.82 85.73
N GLU A 974 -20.15 -28.26 86.23
CA GLU A 974 -19.85 -28.18 87.68
C GLU A 974 -19.53 -26.73 88.09
N ASN A 975 -20.03 -26.29 89.25
CA ASN A 975 -19.77 -24.97 89.86
C ASN A 975 -20.12 -23.76 88.96
N PHE A 976 -21.37 -23.68 88.48
CA PHE A 976 -21.86 -22.64 87.56
C PHE A 976 -22.95 -21.77 88.19
N GLN A 977 -23.31 -20.67 87.51
CA GLN A 977 -24.43 -19.81 87.91
C GLN A 977 -25.47 -19.70 86.78
N VAL A 978 -26.75 -19.77 87.14
CA VAL A 978 -27.87 -19.39 86.27
C VAL A 978 -28.36 -18.01 86.69
N VAL A 979 -28.58 -17.12 85.73
CA VAL A 979 -28.79 -15.67 85.96
C VAL A 979 -29.97 -15.17 85.14
N ASN A 980 -30.85 -14.38 85.77
CA ASN A 980 -32.06 -13.79 85.18
C ASN A 980 -33.02 -14.83 84.56
N GLU A 981 -33.14 -16.00 85.20
CA GLU A 981 -34.01 -17.07 84.77
C GLU A 981 -35.38 -17.02 85.46
N GLU A 982 -36.39 -16.60 84.69
CA GLU A 982 -37.78 -16.48 85.13
C GLU A 982 -38.38 -17.84 85.56
N ALA A 983 -37.93 -18.95 84.97
CA ALA A 983 -38.35 -20.29 85.39
C ALA A 983 -37.95 -20.60 86.85
N LEU A 984 -36.72 -20.25 87.25
CA LEU A 984 -36.25 -20.46 88.63
C LEU A 984 -36.98 -19.53 89.61
N ARG A 985 -37.19 -18.26 89.25
CA ARG A 985 -37.94 -17.29 90.08
C ARG A 985 -39.34 -17.80 90.42
N ARG A 986 -40.03 -18.42 89.45
CA ARG A 986 -41.37 -19.01 89.65
C ARG A 986 -41.33 -20.28 90.50
N LEU A 987 -40.32 -21.15 90.35
CA LEU A 987 -40.16 -22.34 91.20
C LEU A 987 -39.88 -21.97 92.66
N PHE A 988 -39.00 -20.99 92.91
CA PHE A 988 -38.77 -20.46 94.26
C PHE A 988 -40.03 -19.80 94.85
N GLY A 989 -40.76 -19.01 94.06
CA GLY A 989 -42.02 -18.38 94.48
C GLY A 989 -43.15 -19.37 94.77
N ALA A 990 -43.13 -20.55 94.15
CA ALA A 990 -44.11 -21.63 94.34
C ALA A 990 -43.74 -22.62 95.47
N THR A 991 -42.59 -22.45 96.14
CA THR A 991 -42.13 -23.36 97.19
C THR A 991 -42.71 -22.96 98.56
N PRO A 992 -43.46 -23.84 99.24
CA PRO A 992 -43.91 -23.57 100.61
C PRO A 992 -42.74 -23.58 101.59
N VAL A 993 -42.77 -22.68 102.57
CA VAL A 993 -41.72 -22.49 103.60
C VAL A 993 -42.39 -22.58 104.98
N PRO A 994 -41.85 -23.35 105.95
CA PRO A 994 -42.39 -23.44 107.31
C PRO A 994 -42.51 -22.08 108.01
N ASP A 995 -43.51 -21.92 108.87
CA ASP A 995 -43.87 -20.60 109.42
C ASP A 995 -42.83 -20.00 110.39
N ASP A 996 -42.04 -20.83 111.08
CA ASP A 996 -40.98 -20.35 112.00
C ASP A 996 -39.81 -19.65 111.25
N GLU A 997 -39.55 -19.95 109.97
CA GLU A 997 -38.48 -19.32 109.19
C GLU A 997 -38.99 -18.18 108.27
N SER A 998 -39.52 -17.13 108.92
CA SER A 998 -39.63 -15.73 108.49
C SER A 998 -39.87 -15.36 107.00
N ALA A 999 -40.72 -14.35 106.78
CA ALA A 999 -40.91 -13.73 105.46
C ALA A 999 -39.63 -13.16 104.83
N ALA A 1000 -38.54 -12.98 105.59
CA ALA A 1000 -37.23 -12.61 105.06
C ALA A 1000 -36.60 -13.71 104.19
N THR A 1001 -36.77 -14.99 104.53
CA THR A 1001 -36.31 -16.12 103.71
C THR A 1001 -37.06 -16.17 102.38
N ARG A 1002 -38.40 -16.02 102.42
CA ARG A 1002 -39.25 -15.90 101.22
C ARG A 1002 -38.84 -14.73 100.31
N ARG A 1003 -38.52 -13.56 100.89
CA ARG A 1003 -37.99 -12.41 100.14
C ARG A 1003 -36.58 -12.68 99.57
N ARG A 1004 -35.69 -13.34 100.30
CA ARG A 1004 -34.32 -13.65 99.86
C ARG A 1004 -34.29 -14.60 98.66
N LEU A 1005 -35.10 -15.68 98.66
CA LEU A 1005 -35.21 -16.56 97.50
C LEU A 1005 -35.93 -15.88 96.32
N GLY A 1006 -37.02 -15.15 96.58
CA GLY A 1006 -37.77 -14.44 95.53
C GLY A 1006 -37.01 -13.28 94.86
N ALA A 1007 -36.01 -12.71 95.53
CA ALA A 1007 -35.16 -11.62 95.04
C ALA A 1007 -33.79 -12.08 94.50
N GLN A 1008 -33.51 -13.39 94.44
CA GLN A 1008 -32.29 -13.89 93.81
C GLN A 1008 -32.38 -13.81 92.28
N GLU A 1009 -31.72 -12.80 91.71
CA GLU A 1009 -31.50 -12.67 90.25
C GLU A 1009 -30.53 -13.73 89.71
N SER A 1010 -29.81 -14.46 90.58
CA SER A 1010 -28.96 -15.58 90.20
C SER A 1010 -28.97 -16.72 91.23
N ALA A 1011 -28.81 -17.95 90.74
CA ALA A 1011 -28.69 -19.16 91.53
C ALA A 1011 -27.36 -19.86 91.19
N THR A 1012 -26.57 -20.19 92.21
CA THR A 1012 -25.33 -20.98 92.06
C THR A 1012 -25.65 -22.46 92.14
N LEU A 1013 -25.03 -23.26 91.25
CA LEU A 1013 -25.32 -24.67 91.05
C LEU A 1013 -24.03 -25.50 91.03
N ASP A 1014 -23.94 -26.46 91.95
CA ASP A 1014 -22.75 -27.29 92.16
C ASP A 1014 -22.55 -28.28 91.01
N ARG A 1015 -23.65 -28.88 90.50
CA ARG A 1015 -23.59 -29.91 89.46
C ARG A 1015 -24.85 -30.01 88.61
N MET A 1016 -24.65 -30.09 87.29
CA MET A 1016 -25.61 -30.58 86.31
C MET A 1016 -25.04 -31.82 85.61
N ARG A 1017 -25.84 -32.87 85.43
CA ARG A 1017 -25.56 -34.02 84.59
C ARG A 1017 -26.75 -34.23 83.66
N VAL A 1018 -26.51 -34.43 82.36
CA VAL A 1018 -27.56 -34.75 81.38
C VAL A 1018 -27.09 -35.88 80.49
N VAL A 1019 -27.79 -37.02 80.53
CA VAL A 1019 -27.65 -38.09 79.55
C VAL A 1019 -28.59 -37.81 78.38
N TYR A 1020 -28.03 -37.78 77.17
CA TYR A 1020 -28.78 -37.52 75.94
C TYR A 1020 -28.51 -38.57 74.86
N THR A 1021 -29.44 -38.66 73.92
CA THR A 1021 -29.30 -39.40 72.66
C THR A 1021 -29.62 -38.44 71.52
N ARG A 1022 -28.73 -38.34 70.52
CA ARG A 1022 -28.91 -37.52 69.32
C ARG A 1022 -29.40 -38.37 68.14
N ALA A 1023 -30.31 -37.80 67.37
CA ALA A 1023 -30.75 -38.27 66.06
C ALA A 1023 -30.86 -37.06 65.10
N PRO A 1024 -30.98 -37.25 63.77
CA PRO A 1024 -31.05 -36.16 62.79
C PRO A 1024 -32.15 -35.13 63.10
N GLY A 1025 -31.76 -33.96 63.60
CA GLY A 1025 -32.65 -32.86 63.99
C GLY A 1025 -33.35 -33.00 65.36
N LEU A 1026 -33.09 -34.07 66.13
CA LEU A 1026 -33.77 -34.35 67.41
C LEU A 1026 -32.76 -34.74 68.50
N THR A 1027 -32.88 -34.13 69.69
CA THR A 1027 -32.11 -34.53 70.88
C THR A 1027 -33.07 -34.95 71.99
N GLN A 1028 -32.95 -36.20 72.47
CA GLN A 1028 -33.73 -36.74 73.58
C GLN A 1028 -32.87 -36.73 74.86
N PHE A 1029 -33.40 -36.21 75.96
CA PHE A 1029 -32.82 -36.27 77.30
C PHE A 1029 -33.51 -37.38 78.10
N SER A 1030 -32.73 -38.34 78.62
CA SER A 1030 -33.26 -39.50 79.36
C SER A 1030 -33.02 -39.46 80.87
N ASP A 1031 -32.02 -38.69 81.31
CA ASP A 1031 -31.61 -38.56 82.72
C ASP A 1031 -30.91 -37.21 82.88
N GLY A 1032 -31.68 -36.18 83.25
CA GLY A 1032 -31.20 -34.84 83.59
C GLY A 1032 -31.29 -34.62 85.10
N VAL A 1033 -30.18 -34.23 85.73
CA VAL A 1033 -30.09 -33.90 87.16
C VAL A 1033 -29.33 -32.59 87.34
N LEU A 1034 -29.89 -31.67 88.11
CA LEU A 1034 -29.36 -30.33 88.40
C LEU A 1034 -29.44 -30.11 89.91
N ARG A 1035 -28.36 -29.72 90.60
CA ARG A 1035 -28.36 -29.60 92.08
C ARG A 1035 -27.36 -28.59 92.64
N ASN A 1036 -27.66 -28.13 93.85
CA ASN A 1036 -26.71 -27.52 94.78
C ASN A 1036 -26.95 -28.00 96.22
N SER A 1037 -26.37 -27.31 97.20
CA SER A 1037 -26.55 -27.56 98.64
C SER A 1037 -27.96 -27.29 99.19
N THR A 1038 -28.82 -26.53 98.51
CA THR A 1038 -30.14 -26.11 99.01
C THR A 1038 -31.33 -26.66 98.22
N PHE A 1039 -31.15 -27.07 96.97
CA PHE A 1039 -32.19 -27.70 96.15
C PHE A 1039 -31.61 -28.63 95.06
N GLY A 1040 -32.46 -29.52 94.55
CA GLY A 1040 -32.21 -30.37 93.40
C GLY A 1040 -33.34 -30.27 92.37
N THR A 1041 -33.11 -30.78 91.17
CA THR A 1041 -34.08 -30.91 90.10
C THR A 1041 -33.74 -32.10 89.22
N THR A 1042 -34.72 -32.95 88.93
CA THR A 1042 -34.62 -33.98 87.89
C THR A 1042 -35.46 -33.59 86.68
N PHE A 1043 -35.04 -33.98 85.46
CA PHE A 1043 -35.80 -33.74 84.22
C PHE A 1043 -35.52 -34.75 83.12
N GLU A 1044 -36.51 -34.96 82.25
CA GLU A 1044 -36.43 -35.71 80.99
C GLU A 1044 -37.21 -34.96 79.89
N GLY A 1045 -36.96 -35.27 78.61
CA GLY A 1045 -37.67 -34.64 77.50
C GLY A 1045 -36.94 -34.67 76.16
N ARG A 1046 -37.30 -33.76 75.26
CA ARG A 1046 -36.74 -33.65 73.91
C ARG A 1046 -36.66 -32.20 73.41
N ILE A 1047 -35.72 -31.95 72.50
CA ILE A 1047 -35.68 -30.75 71.65
C ILE A 1047 -35.68 -31.20 70.19
N ASP A 1048 -36.62 -30.67 69.40
CA ASP A 1048 -36.63 -30.72 67.94
C ASP A 1048 -35.99 -29.44 67.41
N TRP A 1049 -34.78 -29.57 66.85
CA TRP A 1049 -33.99 -28.45 66.33
C TRP A 1049 -34.50 -27.93 64.99
N ARG A 1050 -35.26 -28.73 64.23
CA ARG A 1050 -35.87 -28.34 62.96
C ARG A 1050 -37.15 -27.53 63.19
N ARG A 1051 -38.01 -27.96 64.11
CA ARG A 1051 -39.20 -27.23 64.57
C ARG A 1051 -38.89 -26.14 65.60
N LYS A 1052 -37.66 -26.09 66.11
CA LYS A 1052 -37.20 -25.21 67.21
C LYS A 1052 -38.11 -25.29 68.45
N ALA A 1053 -38.56 -26.51 68.76
CA ALA A 1053 -39.52 -26.79 69.83
C ALA A 1053 -38.87 -27.62 70.95
N VAL A 1054 -39.24 -27.34 72.18
CA VAL A 1054 -38.84 -28.09 73.38
C VAL A 1054 -40.07 -28.66 74.09
N ASP A 1055 -39.90 -29.85 74.66
CA ASP A 1055 -40.90 -30.61 75.39
C ASP A 1055 -40.17 -31.37 76.51
N MET A 1056 -40.18 -30.82 77.73
CA MET A 1056 -39.51 -31.39 78.89
C MET A 1056 -40.42 -31.40 80.12
N ARG A 1057 -40.19 -32.36 81.03
CA ARG A 1057 -40.86 -32.45 82.33
C ARG A 1057 -39.87 -32.84 83.43
N GLY A 1058 -40.15 -32.43 84.65
CA GLY A 1058 -39.23 -32.63 85.76
C GLY A 1058 -39.86 -32.44 87.14
N THR A 1059 -39.04 -32.63 88.18
CA THR A 1059 -39.41 -32.40 89.59
C THR A 1059 -38.36 -31.53 90.26
N PHE A 1060 -38.77 -30.40 90.83
CA PHE A 1060 -37.97 -29.53 91.69
C PHE A 1060 -38.05 -30.03 93.14
N ILE A 1061 -36.92 -30.18 93.81
CA ILE A 1061 -36.78 -30.79 95.15
C ILE A 1061 -36.12 -29.77 96.09
N PRO A 1062 -36.89 -29.08 96.94
CA PRO A 1062 -36.34 -28.23 98.01
C PRO A 1062 -35.53 -29.04 99.03
N LEU A 1063 -34.53 -28.42 99.67
CA LEU A 1063 -33.78 -28.96 100.81
C LEU A 1063 -33.09 -30.33 100.54
N PHE A 1064 -32.56 -30.50 99.32
CA PHE A 1064 -31.96 -31.76 98.83
C PHE A 1064 -30.90 -32.37 99.77
N ALA A 1065 -30.18 -31.55 100.56
CA ALA A 1065 -29.18 -32.00 101.53
C ALA A 1065 -29.73 -32.93 102.64
N LEU A 1066 -31.03 -32.86 102.98
CA LEU A 1066 -31.64 -33.71 104.01
C LEU A 1066 -31.93 -35.15 103.53
N ASN A 1067 -31.86 -35.42 102.22
CA ASN A 1067 -32.38 -36.65 101.62
C ASN A 1067 -31.53 -37.92 101.89
N ASN A 1068 -30.42 -37.81 102.62
CA ASN A 1068 -29.52 -38.94 102.94
C ASN A 1068 -29.86 -39.69 104.25
N LEU A 1069 -30.71 -39.13 105.13
CA LEU A 1069 -31.04 -39.76 106.41
C LEU A 1069 -31.78 -41.12 106.28
N PRO A 1070 -32.77 -41.30 105.38
CA PRO A 1070 -33.47 -42.58 105.24
C PRO A 1070 -32.60 -43.70 104.65
N ALA A 1071 -31.59 -43.35 103.85
CA ALA A 1071 -30.76 -44.31 103.11
C ALA A 1071 -29.82 -45.15 104.00
N GLN A 1072 -29.68 -44.79 105.28
CA GLN A 1072 -28.84 -45.49 106.25
C GLN A 1072 -29.60 -46.54 107.09
N ILE A 1073 -30.93 -46.67 106.90
CA ILE A 1073 -31.76 -47.63 107.64
C ILE A 1073 -31.78 -48.97 106.90
N PRO A 1074 -31.22 -50.06 107.46
CA PRO A 1074 -31.33 -51.39 106.86
C PRO A 1074 -32.79 -51.82 106.72
N VAL A 1075 -33.07 -52.74 105.78
CA VAL A 1075 -34.40 -53.30 105.46
C VAL A 1075 -35.36 -52.36 104.69
N ILE A 1076 -35.45 -51.06 105.01
CA ILE A 1076 -36.51 -50.18 104.43
C ILE A 1076 -36.11 -49.51 103.10
N GLY A 1077 -34.81 -49.22 102.89
CA GLY A 1077 -34.33 -48.38 101.78
C GLY A 1077 -34.61 -48.86 100.34
N ALA A 1078 -35.09 -50.09 100.14
CA ALA A 1078 -35.40 -50.64 98.81
C ALA A 1078 -36.83 -50.32 98.30
N PHE A 1079 -37.74 -49.86 99.18
CA PHE A 1079 -39.18 -49.74 98.87
C PHE A 1079 -39.70 -48.30 98.76
N LEU A 1080 -38.85 -47.27 98.82
CA LEU A 1080 -39.27 -45.86 98.95
C LEU A 1080 -38.82 -44.91 97.82
N GLY A 1081 -38.24 -45.42 96.74
CA GLY A 1081 -37.82 -44.63 95.56
C GLY A 1081 -36.31 -44.72 95.28
N GLY A 1082 -35.91 -44.21 94.12
CA GLY A 1082 -34.52 -44.23 93.65
C GLY A 1082 -33.62 -43.22 94.37
N GLN A 1083 -32.29 -43.42 94.27
CA GLN A 1083 -31.26 -42.62 94.98
C GLN A 1083 -31.24 -41.11 94.70
N ASN A 1084 -32.08 -40.61 93.77
CA ASN A 1084 -32.22 -39.18 93.43
C ASN A 1084 -33.63 -38.63 93.69
N GLU A 1085 -34.57 -39.42 94.22
CA GLU A 1085 -35.95 -39.00 94.44
C GLU A 1085 -36.13 -38.36 95.82
N GLY A 1086 -36.59 -37.11 95.85
CA GLY A 1086 -36.84 -36.37 97.08
C GLY A 1086 -38.18 -36.72 97.71
N LEU A 1087 -38.22 -36.80 99.05
CA LEU A 1087 -39.46 -37.05 99.80
C LEU A 1087 -40.55 -36.03 99.46
N ILE A 1088 -40.17 -34.75 99.28
CA ILE A 1088 -41.03 -33.62 98.87
C ILE A 1088 -40.53 -33.09 97.52
N GLY A 1089 -41.44 -32.73 96.62
CA GLY A 1089 -41.06 -32.11 95.34
C GLY A 1089 -42.24 -31.57 94.52
N VAL A 1090 -41.98 -30.53 93.74
CA VAL A 1090 -42.94 -29.85 92.85
C VAL A 1090 -42.71 -30.34 91.42
N THR A 1091 -43.72 -30.89 90.73
CA THR A 1091 -43.55 -31.26 89.31
C THR A 1091 -43.75 -30.06 88.39
N PHE A 1092 -43.04 -30.05 87.27
CA PHE A 1092 -43.13 -29.01 86.25
C PHE A 1092 -43.04 -29.58 84.84
N SER A 1093 -43.52 -28.83 83.86
CA SER A 1093 -43.27 -29.05 82.44
C SER A 1093 -42.86 -27.75 81.74
N VAL A 1094 -42.03 -27.89 80.71
CA VAL A 1094 -41.46 -26.80 79.91
C VAL A 1094 -41.73 -27.15 78.45
N SER A 1095 -42.67 -26.45 77.81
CA SER A 1095 -43.05 -26.73 76.43
C SER A 1095 -43.24 -25.46 75.58
N GLY A 1096 -43.00 -25.59 74.28
CA GLY A 1096 -43.15 -24.51 73.29
C GLY A 1096 -41.85 -24.21 72.53
N PRO A 1097 -41.70 -23.00 71.96
CA PRO A 1097 -40.49 -22.63 71.21
C PRO A 1097 -39.25 -22.56 72.12
N VAL A 1098 -38.11 -23.08 71.65
CA VAL A 1098 -36.81 -23.09 72.38
C VAL A 1098 -36.37 -21.67 72.79
N ALA A 1099 -36.70 -20.65 71.99
CA ALA A 1099 -36.35 -19.25 72.26
C ALA A 1099 -37.15 -18.58 73.40
N GLY A 1100 -38.21 -19.23 73.89
CA GLY A 1100 -39.08 -18.71 74.95
C GLY A 1100 -40.14 -19.72 75.38
N PRO A 1101 -39.74 -20.83 76.03
CA PRO A 1101 -40.67 -21.91 76.35
C PRO A 1101 -41.55 -21.56 77.57
N THR A 1102 -42.74 -22.15 77.61
CA THR A 1102 -43.69 -21.95 78.71
C THR A 1102 -43.44 -22.92 79.85
N LEU A 1103 -43.14 -22.41 81.05
CA LEU A 1103 -43.08 -23.20 82.28
C LEU A 1103 -44.49 -23.34 82.88
N ARG A 1104 -44.92 -24.58 83.10
CA ARG A 1104 -46.10 -24.95 83.89
C ARG A 1104 -45.64 -25.68 85.15
N ILE A 1105 -46.23 -25.36 86.29
CA ILE A 1105 -45.88 -25.92 87.61
C ILE A 1105 -47.16 -26.57 88.18
N ASN A 1106 -47.05 -27.78 88.75
CA ASN A 1106 -48.14 -28.39 89.51
C ASN A 1106 -47.85 -28.31 91.03
N PRO A 1107 -48.38 -27.30 91.74
CA PRO A 1107 -48.16 -27.16 93.19
C PRO A 1107 -48.82 -28.28 94.01
N ALA A 1108 -49.84 -28.98 93.48
CA ALA A 1108 -50.47 -30.10 94.20
C ALA A 1108 -49.54 -31.31 94.35
N SER A 1109 -48.50 -31.45 93.51
CA SER A 1109 -47.54 -32.56 93.59
C SER A 1109 -46.71 -32.58 94.89
N VAL A 1110 -46.65 -31.47 95.63
CA VAL A 1110 -45.91 -31.33 96.91
C VAL A 1110 -46.35 -32.37 97.94
N ILE A 1111 -47.64 -32.73 97.94
CA ILE A 1111 -48.27 -33.61 98.94
C ILE A 1111 -48.06 -35.10 98.59
N ALA A 1112 -47.67 -35.42 97.35
CA ALA A 1112 -47.53 -36.80 96.90
C ALA A 1112 -46.19 -37.44 97.33
N PRO A 1113 -46.21 -38.60 98.03
CA PRO A 1113 -45.03 -39.45 98.22
C PRO A 1113 -44.41 -39.85 96.87
N GLY A 1114 -43.09 -40.04 96.81
CA GLY A 1114 -42.33 -40.19 95.56
C GLY A 1114 -42.96 -41.13 94.53
N ILE A 1115 -43.27 -42.36 94.94
CA ILE A 1115 -43.88 -43.42 94.08
C ILE A 1115 -45.22 -42.98 93.47
N LEU A 1116 -46.03 -42.17 94.18
CA LEU A 1116 -47.34 -41.71 93.72
C LEU A 1116 -47.26 -40.41 92.90
N ARG A 1117 -46.12 -39.71 92.90
CA ARG A 1117 -45.93 -38.42 92.22
C ARG A 1117 -46.11 -38.53 90.70
N GLY A 1118 -45.85 -39.70 90.11
CA GLY A 1118 -46.09 -39.99 88.69
C GLY A 1118 -47.55 -39.83 88.26
N PHE A 1119 -48.52 -40.08 89.13
CA PHE A 1119 -49.96 -39.89 88.83
C PHE A 1119 -50.39 -38.40 88.85
N PHE A 1120 -49.54 -37.52 89.38
CA PHE A 1120 -49.75 -36.06 89.39
C PHE A 1120 -48.84 -35.31 88.41
N ALA A 1121 -48.05 -36.03 87.61
CA ALA A 1121 -47.21 -35.45 86.57
C ALA A 1121 -48.04 -35.03 85.35
N PHE A 1122 -47.56 -34.07 84.58
CA PHE A 1122 -48.18 -33.69 83.33
C PHE A 1122 -48.14 -34.86 82.32
N ALA A 1123 -49.32 -35.19 81.76
CA ALA A 1123 -49.45 -36.13 80.65
C ALA A 1123 -48.73 -35.59 79.40
N ARG A 1124 -48.34 -36.49 78.50
CA ARG A 1124 -47.80 -36.15 77.17
C ARG A 1124 -48.95 -36.03 76.18
N ASP A 1125 -48.86 -35.08 75.25
CA ASP A 1125 -49.68 -35.11 74.03
C ASP A 1125 -49.12 -36.22 73.12
N GLU A 1126 -49.90 -37.28 72.88
CA GLU A 1126 -49.41 -38.51 72.19
C GLU A 1126 -49.34 -38.40 70.66
N ASP A 1127 -49.82 -37.29 70.07
CA ASP A 1127 -49.89 -37.01 68.62
C ASP A 1127 -48.52 -36.77 67.93
N SER A 1128 -47.46 -37.45 68.39
CA SER A 1128 -46.13 -37.43 67.74
C SER A 1128 -45.36 -38.74 67.88
N THR A 1129 -46.06 -39.88 67.87
CA THR A 1129 -45.44 -41.20 67.69
C THR A 1129 -44.81 -41.28 66.28
N PRO A 1130 -43.53 -41.67 66.12
CA PRO A 1130 -42.94 -41.91 64.80
C PRO A 1130 -43.67 -43.07 64.09
N PRO A 1131 -43.82 -43.04 62.75
CA PRO A 1131 -44.42 -44.16 62.04
C PRO A 1131 -43.58 -45.44 62.24
N SER A 1132 -44.21 -46.45 62.84
CA SER A 1132 -43.63 -47.80 62.87
C SER A 1132 -43.41 -48.30 61.44
N GLY A 1133 -42.32 -49.05 61.21
CA GLY A 1133 -41.87 -49.41 59.86
C GLY A 1133 -42.97 -50.08 59.04
N ALA A 1134 -43.26 -49.52 57.86
CA ALA A 1134 -44.27 -50.06 56.97
C ALA A 1134 -43.90 -51.48 56.53
N ARG A 1135 -44.85 -52.42 56.69
CA ARG A 1135 -44.80 -53.68 55.96
C ARG A 1135 -44.91 -53.39 54.47
N GLU A 1136 -44.11 -54.07 53.67
CA GLU A 1136 -44.26 -54.06 52.22
C GLU A 1136 -45.65 -54.56 51.83
N GLN A 1137 -46.36 -53.77 51.02
CA GLN A 1137 -47.43 -54.27 50.16
C GLN A 1137 -47.05 -53.94 48.72
N GLN A 1138 -46.96 -54.99 47.89
CA GLN A 1138 -46.75 -54.85 46.46
C GLN A 1138 -48.03 -54.33 45.82
N GLY A 1139 -47.93 -53.25 45.06
CA GLY A 1139 -49.06 -52.65 44.32
C GLY A 1139 -48.53 -51.75 43.21
N GLY A 1140 -48.32 -52.32 42.03
CA GLY A 1140 -47.85 -51.57 40.86
C GLY A 1140 -49.01 -50.98 40.04
N SER A 1141 -48.79 -49.83 39.40
CA SER A 1141 -49.66 -49.35 38.32
C SER A 1141 -48.97 -48.33 37.41
N SER A 1142 -49.31 -48.41 36.13
CA SER A 1142 -49.32 -47.38 35.07
C SER A 1142 -48.14 -46.41 34.87
N LYS A 1143 -47.68 -46.32 33.61
CA LYS A 1143 -47.01 -45.14 33.06
C LYS A 1143 -48.06 -44.21 32.42
N SER A 1144 -47.97 -42.90 32.65
CA SER A 1144 -48.48 -41.88 31.72
C SER A 1144 -47.86 -40.52 32.02
N ASN A 1145 -47.38 -39.85 30.97
CA ASN A 1145 -46.64 -38.57 30.98
C ASN A 1145 -45.33 -38.59 31.80
#